data_AF-A0AAV6MDT5-F1
#
_entry.id   AF-A0AAV6MDT5-F1
#
_cell.length_a   1.000
_cell.length_b   1.000
_cell.length_c   1.000
_cell.angle_alpha   90.00
_cell.angle_beta   90.00
_cell.angle_gamma   90.00
#
_symmetry.space_group_name_H-M   'P 1'
#
loop_
_entity.id
_entity.type
_entity.pdbx_description
1 polymer ?
#
loop_
_entity_poly.entity_id
_entity_poly.type
_entity_poly.pdbx_seq_one_letter_code
_entity_poly.pdbx_strand_id
1 'polypeptide(L)'
;MEFSSKEFKVGKCEGQKEVDGETMPLVLQPPESDKANFDSLLLALQNNKDWLDQMIIKHSAVLLRGYNVSKPEEFNEIVEAFGWEDIRYVGPAPRTHIYKRIWTANEGPLSEFIYYHHEMVLIKEYPKRVILYCEIPPPEGGETPFVPSFKVTERMVKEFPKEVEEMDKKGLKYTFTALSNNDTSSMRGRGWEDAFGSSDRYEAEKRANALGMEVEWLPNGAMKTILGPRCLTKVFDGRKGRRMWFNTMVGMHGKEHSSALMADGMEISEDVVKRCQQIIEEESIQFKWEKGDVLFLDNYALLHGRRPSLPPRRVLVATCKSLVKMMNRFGVLVSVSIAAYAIRQLTIRSWSSLIYSENGEHTEKNLRRQRRMFHGLDEEQEEQKEANSMNDLEDGDHDHSLDELQEHLPQNKVGETHKIEMERLLEQVMELEERKVKLEGELLMYDGIKNSEMDIMELKKQLEAKNDDINKSNITISSLQAERKELQEEIVKGALVKKELMEAKGKIKELQRQIQVDANQTKQHLLLLKQQVSTLQAKEEEALKKEVELYKKLRAEKDFEVEISELRRKNRELQHENQELTSKLNVMKARITTLTKMTEVETISKEREEAKKLRIENEGLIKQLEGLQMNKFSEVEELVYLRWINACLRYELRDDDETPAGESARYLNKNSSPKSKEKAKQLMLEYAGTETDSIDSSKSRSSSSFSEKPNLIRNNCESSGVLSLPMIGLSQGRTDRLEAVLAVRAETLTLSEVRRLQQKYDLEINCSNVNRMNASMVQWVWTGWDSSLLDTIAGIDVVVVVGGGMGMVCRPIRSAVMDKGGEVYFAG
;
A
#
# COMPACT_ATOMS: atom_id res chain seq x y z
N MET A 1 21.69 -23.45 28.67
CA MET A 1 21.65 -24.11 27.35
C MET A 1 21.68 -23.01 26.30
N GLU A 2 22.77 -22.90 25.56
CA GLU A 2 22.83 -22.01 24.38
C GLU A 2 21.89 -22.58 23.32
N PHE A 3 20.85 -21.82 22.97
CA PHE A 3 19.91 -22.15 21.91
C PHE A 3 20.55 -21.81 20.55
N SER A 4 21.61 -22.51 20.18
CA SER A 4 22.28 -22.37 18.89
C SER A 4 21.76 -23.44 17.93
N SER A 5 21.14 -23.04 16.83
CA SER A 5 20.91 -23.91 15.68
C SER A 5 22.06 -23.71 14.69
N LYS A 6 22.60 -24.81 14.13
CA LYS A 6 23.63 -24.74 13.08
C LYS A 6 23.07 -24.30 11.72
N GLU A 7 21.75 -24.32 11.57
CA GLU A 7 21.04 -24.01 10.32
C GLU A 7 20.76 -22.50 10.16
N PHE A 8 20.94 -21.71 11.22
CA PHE A 8 20.67 -20.27 11.22
C PHE A 8 21.83 -19.51 11.83
N LYS A 9 22.22 -18.41 11.19
CA LYS A 9 23.13 -17.42 11.77
C LYS A 9 22.30 -16.33 12.46
N VAL A 10 22.60 -16.05 13.72
CA VAL A 10 21.99 -14.90 14.40
C VAL A 10 22.55 -13.62 13.81
N GLY A 11 21.66 -12.82 13.22
CA GLY A 11 21.98 -11.54 12.58
C GLY A 11 21.62 -10.35 13.47
N LYS A 12 21.60 -9.17 12.84
CA LYS A 12 21.07 -7.93 13.43
C LYS A 12 20.28 -7.16 12.38
N CYS A 13 19.31 -6.37 12.81
CA CYS A 13 18.64 -5.36 11.99
C CYS A 13 18.63 -4.00 12.70
N GLU A 14 18.61 -2.93 11.93
CA GLU A 14 18.48 -1.58 12.47
C GLU A 14 17.14 -1.41 13.18
N GLY A 15 17.15 -0.87 14.40
CA GLY A 15 15.95 -0.64 15.22
C GLY A 15 15.53 -1.82 16.12
N GLN A 16 16.23 -2.96 16.09
CA GLN A 16 16.06 -4.01 17.11
C GLN A 16 16.40 -3.49 18.52
N LYS A 17 15.74 -4.00 19.56
CA LYS A 17 16.02 -3.67 20.96
C LYS A 17 16.33 -4.91 21.78
N GLU A 18 17.00 -4.73 22.91
CA GLU A 18 17.15 -5.76 23.93
C GLU A 18 16.11 -5.52 25.04
N VAL A 19 15.28 -6.52 25.32
CA VAL A 19 14.19 -6.44 26.28
C VAL A 19 14.36 -7.53 27.32
N ASP A 20 14.81 -7.15 28.52
CA ASP A 20 15.14 -8.04 29.64
C ASP A 20 16.16 -9.14 29.28
N GLY A 21 17.22 -8.78 28.55
CA GLY A 21 18.27 -9.72 28.12
C GLY A 21 17.97 -10.48 26.83
N GLU A 22 16.80 -10.25 26.22
CA GLU A 22 16.40 -10.92 24.98
C GLU A 22 16.32 -9.93 23.82
N THR A 23 17.01 -10.24 22.72
CA THR A 23 16.92 -9.44 21.50
C THR A 23 15.55 -9.57 20.86
N MET A 24 14.95 -8.45 20.46
CA MET A 24 13.65 -8.39 19.85
C MET A 24 13.68 -7.41 18.65
N PRO A 25 13.42 -7.89 17.42
CA PRO A 25 13.21 -9.30 17.06
C PRO A 25 14.53 -10.09 17.16
N LEU A 26 14.45 -11.41 17.31
CA LEU A 26 15.59 -12.29 17.00
C LEU A 26 15.72 -12.36 15.48
N VAL A 27 16.84 -11.90 14.93
CA VAL A 27 17.10 -11.94 13.49
C VAL A 27 17.83 -13.23 13.14
N LEU A 28 17.26 -14.03 12.25
CA LEU A 28 17.86 -15.25 11.72
C LEU A 28 18.16 -15.07 10.23
N GLN A 29 19.41 -15.33 9.87
CA GLN A 29 19.96 -15.22 8.53
C GLN A 29 20.46 -16.58 8.05
N PRO A 30 20.62 -16.77 6.72
CA PRO A 30 21.28 -17.95 6.21
C PRO A 30 22.71 -18.04 6.78
N PRO A 31 23.19 -19.25 7.13
CA PRO A 31 24.52 -19.42 7.71
C PRO A 31 25.63 -19.03 6.72
N GLU A 32 25.38 -19.26 5.43
CA GLU A 32 26.27 -19.02 4.30
C GLU A 32 25.43 -18.46 3.12
N SER A 33 26.03 -17.70 2.21
CA SER A 33 25.30 -17.02 1.12
C SER A 33 24.65 -17.96 0.11
N ASP A 34 25.22 -19.14 -0.10
CA ASP A 34 24.71 -20.21 -0.97
C ASP A 34 23.45 -20.88 -0.41
N LYS A 35 23.24 -20.83 0.91
CA LYS A 35 22.05 -21.32 1.63
C LYS A 35 20.93 -20.29 1.77
N ALA A 36 21.00 -19.18 1.04
CA ALA A 36 19.96 -18.16 1.01
C ALA A 36 18.71 -18.55 0.20
N ASN A 37 18.73 -19.69 -0.52
CA ASN A 37 17.60 -20.14 -1.34
C ASN A 37 16.41 -20.63 -0.49
N PHE A 38 15.23 -20.65 -1.12
CA PHE A 38 13.98 -21.03 -0.47
C PHE A 38 13.98 -22.49 0.05
N ASP A 39 14.48 -23.45 -0.73
CA ASP A 39 14.46 -24.86 -0.35
C ASP A 39 15.29 -25.13 0.92
N SER A 40 16.44 -24.46 1.03
CA SER A 40 17.30 -24.52 2.23
C SER A 40 16.59 -23.93 3.44
N LEU A 41 15.88 -22.81 3.28
CA LEU A 41 15.08 -22.23 4.33
C LEU A 41 13.97 -23.20 4.78
N LEU A 42 13.21 -23.75 3.83
CA LEU A 42 12.10 -24.65 4.14
C LEU A 42 12.58 -25.89 4.90
N LEU A 43 13.69 -26.49 4.48
CA LEU A 43 14.31 -27.63 5.16
C LEU A 43 14.80 -27.26 6.57
N ALA A 44 15.46 -26.10 6.72
CA ALA A 44 15.90 -25.61 8.02
C ALA A 44 14.73 -25.39 8.98
N LEU A 45 13.61 -24.84 8.51
CA LEU A 45 12.39 -24.66 9.30
C LEU A 45 11.76 -26.00 9.71
N GLN A 46 11.68 -26.96 8.80
CA GLN A 46 11.15 -28.31 9.08
C GLN A 46 11.98 -29.04 10.14
N ASN A 47 13.32 -28.94 10.06
CA ASN A 47 14.24 -29.58 10.99
C ASN A 47 14.26 -28.91 12.38
N ASN A 48 13.92 -27.61 12.47
CA ASN A 48 14.05 -26.82 13.69
C ASN A 48 12.71 -26.27 14.22
N LYS A 49 11.57 -26.86 13.82
CA LYS A 49 10.22 -26.38 14.15
C LYS A 49 10.03 -26.10 15.65
N ASP A 50 10.32 -27.07 16.51
CA ASP A 50 10.11 -26.93 17.97
C ASP A 50 11.06 -25.89 18.58
N TRP A 51 12.30 -25.83 18.09
CA TRP A 51 13.27 -24.81 18.51
C TRP A 51 12.80 -23.41 18.12
N LEU A 52 12.30 -23.24 16.89
CA LEU A 52 11.83 -21.94 16.41
C LEU A 52 10.56 -21.50 17.12
N ASP A 53 9.63 -22.42 17.43
CA ASP A 53 8.46 -22.10 18.27
C ASP A 53 8.87 -21.61 19.67
N GLN A 54 9.91 -22.21 20.26
CA GLN A 54 10.51 -21.73 21.51
C GLN A 54 11.18 -20.36 21.34
N MET A 55 11.89 -20.11 20.23
CA MET A 55 12.49 -18.81 19.95
C MET A 55 11.43 -17.72 19.79
N ILE A 56 10.31 -18.01 19.13
CA ILE A 56 9.18 -17.09 19.02
C ILE A 56 8.61 -16.77 20.41
N ILE A 57 8.47 -17.75 21.31
CA ILE A 57 7.99 -17.48 22.68
C ILE A 57 9.03 -16.66 23.47
N LYS A 58 10.31 -17.02 23.36
CA LYS A 58 11.41 -16.41 24.12
C LYS A 58 11.63 -14.96 23.70
N HIS A 59 11.75 -14.72 22.41
CA HIS A 59 12.04 -13.40 21.82
C HIS A 59 10.77 -12.62 21.45
N SER A 60 9.58 -13.23 21.52
CA SER A 60 8.27 -12.67 21.11
C SER A 60 8.16 -12.32 19.61
N ALA A 61 9.25 -11.98 18.93
CA ALA A 61 9.34 -11.79 17.49
C ALA A 61 10.60 -12.47 16.94
N VAL A 62 10.47 -13.14 15.80
CA VAL A 62 11.59 -13.69 15.03
C VAL A 62 11.50 -13.20 13.59
N LEU A 63 12.58 -12.61 13.08
CA LEU A 63 12.69 -12.12 11.71
C LEU A 63 13.63 -13.04 10.92
N LEU A 64 13.11 -13.67 9.87
CA LEU A 64 13.93 -14.34 8.86
C LEU A 64 14.31 -13.31 7.80
N ARG A 65 15.62 -13.07 7.62
CA ARG A 65 16.15 -12.05 6.70
C ARG A 65 17.28 -12.60 5.85
N GLY A 66 17.36 -12.16 4.60
CA GLY A 66 18.41 -12.56 3.65
C GLY A 66 18.13 -13.88 2.93
N TYR A 67 16.88 -14.37 2.96
CA TYR A 67 16.42 -15.52 2.19
C TYR A 67 15.66 -15.06 0.94
N ASN A 68 15.77 -15.83 -0.15
CA ASN A 68 15.10 -15.54 -1.42
C ASN A 68 13.67 -16.09 -1.44
N VAL A 69 12.81 -15.59 -0.55
CA VAL A 69 11.36 -15.83 -0.60
C VAL A 69 10.75 -14.84 -1.59
N SER A 70 10.17 -15.35 -2.66
CA SER A 70 9.81 -14.55 -3.84
C SER A 70 8.32 -14.57 -4.17
N LYS A 71 7.56 -15.55 -3.64
CA LYS A 71 6.17 -15.79 -4.01
C LYS A 71 5.24 -16.03 -2.81
N PRO A 72 3.93 -15.74 -2.93
CA PRO A 72 2.94 -16.06 -1.90
C PRO A 72 2.84 -17.56 -1.58
N GLU A 73 3.07 -18.44 -2.57
CA GLU A 73 3.04 -19.89 -2.39
C GLU A 73 4.18 -20.37 -1.48
N GLU A 74 5.38 -19.83 -1.68
CA GLU A 74 6.57 -20.09 -0.85
C GLU A 74 6.33 -19.60 0.59
N PHE A 75 5.71 -18.42 0.75
CA PHE A 75 5.29 -17.94 2.06
C PHE A 75 4.26 -18.87 2.73
N ASN A 76 3.29 -19.39 1.98
CA ASN A 76 2.35 -20.39 2.51
C ASN A 76 3.08 -21.65 2.99
N GLU A 77 4.04 -22.17 2.23
CA GLU A 77 4.82 -23.36 2.60
C GLU A 77 5.65 -23.16 3.87
N ILE A 78 6.23 -21.96 4.07
CA ILE A 78 6.88 -21.58 5.33
C ILE A 78 5.90 -21.73 6.51
N VAL A 79 4.67 -21.25 6.36
CA VAL A 79 3.66 -21.36 7.42
C VAL A 79 3.19 -22.82 7.61
N GLU A 80 3.04 -23.58 6.53
CA GLU A 80 2.68 -25.01 6.55
C GLU A 80 3.73 -25.87 7.29
N ALA A 81 5.02 -25.52 7.22
CA ALA A 81 6.09 -26.25 7.89
C ALA A 81 5.85 -26.39 9.41
N PHE A 82 5.15 -25.44 10.03
CA PHE A 82 4.80 -25.48 11.44
C PHE A 82 3.52 -26.26 11.75
N GLY A 83 2.74 -26.66 10.74
CA GLY A 83 1.49 -27.40 10.93
C GLY A 83 0.47 -26.71 11.85
N TRP A 84 0.56 -25.39 12.01
CA TRP A 84 -0.39 -24.62 12.79
C TRP A 84 -1.72 -24.51 12.04
N GLU A 85 -2.83 -24.55 12.78
CA GLU A 85 -4.16 -24.40 12.23
C GLU A 85 -4.40 -22.95 11.81
N ASP A 86 -5.03 -22.77 10.65
CA ASP A 86 -5.43 -21.45 10.16
C ASP A 86 -6.55 -20.86 11.05
N ILE A 87 -6.55 -19.54 11.20
CA ILE A 87 -7.69 -18.80 11.73
C ILE A 87 -8.11 -17.76 10.70
N ARG A 88 -9.35 -17.89 10.24
CA ARG A 88 -9.94 -16.94 9.31
C ARG A 88 -10.04 -15.58 9.98
N TYR A 89 -9.50 -14.56 9.30
CA TYR A 89 -9.64 -13.17 9.73
C TYR A 89 -11.11 -12.76 9.77
N VAL A 90 -11.51 -12.13 10.87
CA VAL A 90 -12.78 -11.42 11.00
C VAL A 90 -12.48 -10.03 11.53
N GLY A 91 -13.00 -9.01 10.84
CA GLY A 91 -12.77 -7.62 11.22
C GLY A 91 -13.06 -6.64 10.07
N PRO A 92 -13.08 -5.33 10.38
CA PRO A 92 -13.51 -4.27 9.46
C PRO A 92 -12.42 -3.76 8.50
N ALA A 93 -11.18 -4.23 8.65
CA ALA A 93 -10.08 -3.83 7.77
C ALA A 93 -10.20 -4.51 6.38
N PRO A 94 -10.02 -3.76 5.27
CA PRO A 94 -9.99 -4.33 3.93
C PRO A 94 -8.77 -5.25 3.77
N ARG A 95 -9.00 -6.44 3.20
CA ARG A 95 -7.99 -7.44 2.90
C ARG A 95 -8.39 -8.22 1.65
N THR A 96 -7.41 -8.64 0.88
CA THR A 96 -7.56 -9.46 -0.32
C THR A 96 -6.99 -10.86 -0.08
N HIS A 97 -7.76 -11.89 -0.43
CA HIS A 97 -7.28 -13.27 -0.40
C HIS A 97 -6.30 -13.51 -1.55
N ILE A 98 -5.13 -14.08 -1.26
CA ILE A 98 -4.08 -14.29 -2.25
C ILE A 98 -3.93 -15.77 -2.60
N TYR A 99 -3.65 -16.61 -1.59
CA TYR A 99 -3.38 -18.02 -1.81
C TYR A 99 -3.57 -18.84 -0.54
N LYS A 100 -4.42 -19.88 -0.56
CA LYS A 100 -4.70 -20.74 0.61
C LYS A 100 -4.98 -19.94 1.90
N ARG A 101 -4.05 -19.91 2.87
CA ARG A 101 -4.19 -19.19 4.15
C ARG A 101 -3.63 -17.75 4.11
N ILE A 102 -3.13 -17.31 2.96
CA ILE A 102 -2.43 -16.04 2.78
C ILE A 102 -3.38 -14.95 2.30
N TRP A 103 -3.32 -13.83 3.00
CA TRP A 103 -4.07 -12.62 2.72
C TRP A 103 -3.11 -11.44 2.59
N THR A 104 -3.55 -10.33 2.00
CA THR A 104 -2.86 -9.06 2.18
C THR A 104 -3.02 -8.56 3.62
N ALA A 105 -1.97 -7.94 4.15
CA ALA A 105 -2.10 -7.10 5.33
C ALA A 105 -3.05 -5.93 5.03
N ASN A 106 -3.57 -5.25 6.06
CA ASN A 106 -4.58 -4.18 5.91
C ASN A 106 -4.26 -3.24 4.74
N GLU A 107 -5.18 -3.16 3.78
CA GLU A 107 -5.07 -2.40 2.52
C GLU A 107 -5.66 -0.98 2.62
N GLY A 108 -5.97 -0.52 3.84
CA GLY A 108 -6.38 0.86 4.09
C GLY A 108 -5.34 1.88 3.60
N PRO A 109 -5.72 3.16 3.49
CA PRO A 109 -4.89 4.21 2.89
C PRO A 109 -3.45 4.21 3.41
N LEU A 110 -2.47 4.21 2.50
CA LEU A 110 -1.07 4.11 2.90
C LEU A 110 -0.58 5.32 3.70
N SER A 111 -1.20 6.49 3.51
CA SER A 111 -0.93 7.73 4.25
C SER A 111 -1.33 7.67 5.74
N GLU A 112 -2.18 6.72 6.14
CA GLU A 112 -2.67 6.61 7.50
C GLU A 112 -1.82 5.68 8.37
N PHE A 113 -1.77 6.00 9.66
CA PHE A 113 -1.16 5.15 10.68
C PHE A 113 -2.16 4.12 11.18
N ILE A 114 -1.82 2.83 11.09
CA ILE A 114 -2.59 1.77 11.76
C ILE A 114 -2.08 1.70 13.19
N TYR A 115 -2.95 2.05 14.14
CA TYR A 115 -2.62 2.08 15.56
C TYR A 115 -2.28 0.69 16.10
N TYR A 116 -1.44 0.65 17.14
CA TYR A 116 -0.98 -0.58 17.78
C TYR A 116 -2.14 -1.40 18.36
N HIS A 117 -2.16 -2.70 18.05
CA HIS A 117 -3.16 -3.63 18.53
C HIS A 117 -2.61 -5.07 18.56
N HIS A 118 -3.25 -5.93 19.35
CA HIS A 118 -3.16 -7.37 19.16
C HIS A 118 -4.12 -7.78 18.02
N GLU A 119 -3.70 -8.67 17.12
CA GLU A 119 -4.52 -9.10 15.99
C GLU A 119 -5.80 -9.78 16.51
N MET A 120 -6.96 -9.34 16.02
CA MET A 120 -8.30 -9.83 16.41
C MET A 120 -8.59 -9.80 17.92
N VAL A 121 -7.98 -8.87 18.67
CA VAL A 121 -8.07 -8.78 20.15
C VAL A 121 -9.50 -8.77 20.73
N LEU A 122 -10.47 -8.26 19.97
CA LEU A 122 -11.87 -8.14 20.41
C LEU A 122 -12.68 -9.42 20.25
N ILE A 123 -12.19 -10.38 19.47
CA ILE A 123 -12.92 -11.60 19.09
C ILE A 123 -12.67 -12.70 20.12
N LYS A 124 -13.68 -13.56 20.35
CA LYS A 124 -13.56 -14.68 21.30
C LYS A 124 -12.39 -15.62 20.99
N GLU A 125 -12.15 -15.87 19.71
CA GLU A 125 -11.01 -16.64 19.21
C GLU A 125 -10.06 -15.71 18.45
N TYR A 126 -8.82 -15.61 18.92
CA TYR A 126 -7.78 -14.77 18.33
C TYR A 126 -6.54 -15.63 17.97
N PRO A 127 -5.74 -15.22 16.98
CA PRO A 127 -4.53 -15.94 16.61
C PRO A 127 -3.51 -15.93 17.75
N LYS A 128 -2.75 -17.01 17.87
CA LYS A 128 -1.53 -17.04 18.70
C LYS A 128 -0.33 -16.51 17.92
N ARG A 129 -0.31 -16.74 16.61
CA ARG A 129 0.78 -16.34 15.72
C ARG A 129 0.25 -15.44 14.61
N VAL A 130 0.96 -14.36 14.37
CA VAL A 130 0.80 -13.51 13.18
C VAL A 130 2.12 -13.59 12.43
N ILE A 131 2.08 -14.00 11.18
CA ILE A 131 3.27 -14.10 10.33
C ILE A 131 3.08 -13.12 9.18
N LEU A 132 4.08 -12.27 8.96
CA LEU A 132 4.09 -11.24 7.92
C LEU A 132 5.22 -11.52 6.94
N TYR A 133 4.94 -11.33 5.65
CA TYR A 133 5.92 -11.49 4.57
C TYR A 133 5.98 -10.23 3.73
N CYS A 134 7.17 -9.66 3.57
CA CYS A 134 7.39 -8.51 2.71
C CYS A 134 7.68 -8.95 1.27
N GLU A 135 6.67 -8.81 0.42
CA GLU A 135 6.81 -9.12 -0.99
C GLU A 135 7.30 -7.92 -1.81
N ILE A 136 6.83 -6.73 -1.46
CA ILE A 136 7.26 -5.45 -2.04
C ILE A 136 7.51 -4.47 -0.89
N PRO A 137 8.78 -4.16 -0.56
CA PRO A 137 9.08 -3.17 0.46
C PRO A 137 8.66 -1.77 -0.02
N PRO A 138 8.17 -0.91 0.88
CA PRO A 138 7.89 0.48 0.55
C PRO A 138 9.19 1.24 0.24
N PRO A 139 9.18 2.23 -0.68
CA PRO A 139 10.32 3.11 -0.89
C PRO A 139 10.60 4.00 0.34
N GLU A 140 9.56 4.36 1.08
CA GLU A 140 9.65 5.17 2.31
C GLU A 140 8.54 4.80 3.30
N GLY A 141 8.90 4.76 4.59
CA GLY A 141 8.01 4.44 5.70
C GLY A 141 7.51 2.99 5.67
N GLY A 142 6.26 2.77 6.11
CA GLY A 142 5.57 1.49 5.97
C GLY A 142 6.10 0.34 6.80
N GLU A 143 6.98 0.63 7.75
CA GLU A 143 7.42 -0.29 8.79
C GLU A 143 6.20 -0.84 9.54
N THR A 144 6.36 -2.06 10.04
CA THR A 144 5.41 -2.67 10.97
C THR A 144 5.99 -2.54 12.38
N PRO A 145 5.72 -1.43 13.09
CA PRO A 145 6.19 -1.30 14.45
C PRO A 145 5.44 -2.28 15.35
N PHE A 146 6.12 -2.82 16.34
CA PHE A 146 5.53 -3.68 17.37
C PHE A 146 6.11 -3.35 18.74
N VAL A 147 5.37 -3.67 19.79
CA VAL A 147 5.73 -3.31 21.17
C VAL A 147 5.52 -4.50 22.11
N PRO A 148 6.46 -4.75 23.05
CA PRO A 148 6.27 -5.73 24.11
C PRO A 148 5.08 -5.35 25.01
N SER A 149 3.97 -6.08 24.89
CA SER A 149 2.69 -5.77 25.54
C SER A 149 2.77 -5.72 27.08
N PHE A 150 3.61 -6.55 27.67
CA PHE A 150 3.84 -6.53 29.12
C PHE A 150 4.59 -5.28 29.58
N LYS A 151 5.46 -4.67 28.77
CA LYS A 151 6.14 -3.41 29.14
C LYS A 151 5.15 -2.26 29.26
N VAL A 152 4.18 -2.22 28.34
CA VAL A 152 3.06 -1.26 28.43
C VAL A 152 2.29 -1.48 29.72
N THR A 153 1.96 -2.73 30.07
CA THR A 153 1.24 -3.04 31.32
C THR A 153 2.06 -2.66 32.56
N GLU A 154 3.33 -3.05 32.63
CA GLU A 154 4.22 -2.74 33.75
C GLU A 154 4.32 -1.23 33.99
N ARG A 155 4.43 -0.43 32.93
CA ARG A 155 4.50 1.03 33.02
C ARG A 155 3.15 1.66 33.36
N MET A 156 2.06 1.20 32.74
CA MET A 156 0.72 1.71 33.05
C MET A 156 0.30 1.38 34.48
N VAL A 157 0.59 0.19 35.00
CA VAL A 157 0.35 -0.17 36.40
C VAL A 157 1.19 0.69 37.35
N LYS A 158 2.41 1.05 36.95
CA LYS A 158 3.28 1.93 37.75
C LYS A 158 2.80 3.37 37.77
N GLU A 159 2.37 3.91 36.62
CA GLU A 159 1.97 5.32 36.48
C GLU A 159 0.49 5.56 36.86
N PHE A 160 -0.40 4.60 36.60
CA PHE A 160 -1.86 4.68 36.81
C PHE A 160 -2.44 3.40 37.45
N PRO A 161 -2.00 3.01 38.67
CA PRO A 161 -2.38 1.74 39.28
C PRO A 161 -3.90 1.60 39.50
N LYS A 162 -4.56 2.68 39.93
CA LYS A 162 -5.99 2.66 40.28
C LYS A 162 -6.86 2.54 39.03
N GLU A 163 -6.52 3.29 37.99
CA GLU A 163 -7.25 3.33 36.73
C GLU A 163 -7.12 1.99 36.01
N VAL A 164 -5.91 1.39 36.00
CA VAL A 164 -5.70 0.05 35.43
C VAL A 164 -6.48 -1.01 36.20
N GLU A 165 -6.45 -0.99 37.53
CA GLU A 165 -7.21 -1.95 38.36
C GLU A 165 -8.72 -1.80 38.15
N GLU A 166 -9.22 -0.56 38.07
CA GLU A 166 -10.62 -0.29 37.81
C GLU A 166 -11.05 -0.78 36.43
N MET A 167 -10.28 -0.48 35.39
CA MET A 167 -10.53 -0.94 34.03
C MET A 167 -10.48 -2.47 33.90
N ASP A 168 -9.57 -3.14 34.61
CA ASP A 168 -9.50 -4.61 34.64
C ASP A 168 -10.70 -5.23 35.35
N LYS A 169 -11.10 -4.66 36.49
CA LYS A 169 -12.19 -5.18 37.33
C LYS A 169 -13.57 -4.95 36.71
N LYS A 170 -13.83 -3.74 36.20
CA LYS A 170 -15.10 -3.40 35.56
C LYS A 170 -15.17 -3.89 34.11
N GLY A 171 -14.02 -3.94 33.45
CA GLY A 171 -13.92 -4.20 32.02
C GLY A 171 -14.25 -2.98 31.17
N LEU A 172 -14.03 -3.15 29.87
CA LEU A 172 -14.26 -2.17 28.81
C LEU A 172 -15.35 -2.67 27.86
N LYS A 173 -16.10 -1.72 27.30
CA LYS A 173 -17.07 -1.93 26.24
C LYS A 173 -16.54 -1.31 24.95
N TYR A 174 -16.56 -2.09 23.89
CA TYR A 174 -16.12 -1.70 22.56
C TYR A 174 -17.31 -1.67 21.61
N THR A 175 -17.28 -0.73 20.67
CA THR A 175 -18.17 -0.78 19.51
C THR A 175 -17.38 -0.56 18.23
N PHE A 176 -17.81 -1.20 17.14
CA PHE A 176 -17.36 -0.80 15.80
C PHE A 176 -18.50 -0.94 14.81
N THR A 177 -18.54 -0.03 13.85
CA THR A 177 -19.55 0.00 12.79
C THR A 177 -18.96 -0.57 11.51
N ALA A 178 -19.50 -1.69 11.04
CA ALA A 178 -19.25 -2.19 9.70
C ALA A 178 -20.23 -1.50 8.73
N LEU A 179 -19.70 -0.92 7.65
CA LEU A 179 -20.48 -0.15 6.69
C LEU A 179 -21.51 -1.02 5.95
N SER A 180 -22.49 -0.41 5.29
CA SER A 180 -23.43 -1.13 4.44
C SER A 180 -22.76 -1.74 3.21
N ASN A 181 -21.76 -1.04 2.65
CA ASN A 181 -20.96 -1.45 1.50
C ASN A 181 -19.46 -1.28 1.79
N ASN A 182 -18.62 -1.99 1.04
CA ASN A 182 -17.18 -1.81 1.10
C ASN A 182 -16.75 -0.41 0.63
N ASP A 183 -15.85 0.21 1.35
CA ASP A 183 -15.18 1.47 1.06
C ASP A 183 -13.67 1.29 1.21
N THR A 184 -12.92 1.49 0.12
CA THR A 184 -11.46 1.34 0.13
C THR A 184 -10.73 2.61 0.56
N SER A 185 -11.44 3.74 0.67
CA SER A 185 -10.88 5.01 1.13
C SER A 185 -10.75 5.10 2.65
N SER A 186 -11.34 4.15 3.39
CA SER A 186 -11.33 4.12 4.84
C SER A 186 -10.54 2.94 5.40
N MET A 187 -9.75 3.18 6.46
CA MET A 187 -9.00 2.15 7.18
C MET A 187 -9.90 1.06 7.80
N ARG A 188 -11.20 1.31 7.93
CA ARG A 188 -12.23 0.38 8.42
C ARG A 188 -13.41 0.26 7.46
N GLY A 189 -13.17 0.44 6.16
CA GLY A 189 -14.26 0.50 5.19
C GLY A 189 -14.83 -0.85 4.76
N ARG A 190 -14.46 -1.98 5.37
CA ARG A 190 -15.10 -3.26 5.04
C ARG A 190 -16.56 -3.27 5.52
N GLY A 191 -17.47 -3.50 4.59
CA GLY A 191 -18.90 -3.64 4.85
C GLY A 191 -19.24 -4.93 5.59
N TRP A 192 -20.41 -4.96 6.23
CA TRP A 192 -20.82 -6.08 7.07
C TRP A 192 -20.95 -7.40 6.29
N GLU A 193 -21.37 -7.35 5.02
CA GLU A 193 -21.53 -8.55 4.20
C GLU A 193 -20.21 -9.29 4.01
N ASP A 194 -19.14 -8.56 3.73
CA ASP A 194 -17.80 -9.11 3.57
C ASP A 194 -17.21 -9.45 4.95
N ALA A 195 -17.36 -8.57 5.95
CA ALA A 195 -16.88 -8.79 7.31
C ALA A 195 -17.38 -10.11 7.91
N PHE A 196 -18.67 -10.43 7.72
CA PHE A 196 -19.31 -11.64 8.24
C PHE A 196 -19.52 -12.73 7.18
N GLY A 197 -19.21 -12.45 5.92
CA GLY A 197 -19.25 -13.40 4.79
C GLY A 197 -20.67 -13.84 4.38
N SER A 198 -21.67 -12.99 4.54
CA SER A 198 -23.09 -13.29 4.24
C SER A 198 -23.79 -12.03 3.77
N SER A 199 -24.61 -12.12 2.71
CA SER A 199 -25.53 -11.06 2.29
C SER A 199 -26.90 -11.12 3.00
N ASP A 200 -27.14 -12.17 3.80
CA ASP A 200 -28.31 -12.25 4.67
C ASP A 200 -27.98 -11.68 6.06
N ARG A 201 -28.81 -10.72 6.51
CA ARG A 201 -28.68 -10.05 7.81
C ARG A 201 -28.79 -11.03 8.97
N TYR A 202 -29.71 -11.99 8.90
CA TYR A 202 -29.92 -12.96 9.97
C TYR A 202 -28.69 -13.87 10.13
N GLU A 203 -28.16 -14.40 9.04
CA GLU A 203 -26.94 -15.19 9.07
C GLU A 203 -25.70 -14.36 9.48
N ALA A 204 -25.62 -13.08 9.12
CA ALA A 204 -24.56 -12.19 9.60
C ALA A 204 -24.64 -11.94 11.11
N GLU A 205 -25.83 -11.67 11.65
CA GLU A 205 -26.09 -11.55 13.09
C GLU A 205 -25.70 -12.82 13.83
N LYS A 206 -26.15 -13.99 13.34
CA LYS A 206 -25.81 -15.29 13.92
C LYS A 206 -24.30 -15.52 14.00
N ARG A 207 -23.57 -15.14 12.95
CA ARG A 207 -22.09 -15.24 12.92
C ARG A 207 -21.43 -14.24 13.88
N ALA A 208 -21.91 -13.00 13.94
CA ALA A 208 -21.44 -12.01 14.89
C ALA A 208 -21.66 -12.46 16.34
N ASN A 209 -22.85 -12.97 16.65
CA ASN A 209 -23.19 -13.54 17.96
C ASN A 209 -22.28 -14.73 18.31
N ALA A 210 -21.99 -15.62 17.35
CA ALA A 210 -21.06 -16.74 17.57
C ALA A 210 -19.62 -16.29 17.91
N LEU A 211 -19.23 -15.09 17.46
CA LEU A 211 -17.96 -14.44 17.79
C LEU A 211 -17.99 -13.65 19.10
N GLY A 212 -19.15 -13.58 19.76
CA GLY A 212 -19.37 -12.84 21.00
C GLY A 212 -19.59 -11.34 20.78
N MET A 213 -20.24 -10.97 19.67
CA MET A 213 -20.62 -9.60 19.34
C MET A 213 -22.14 -9.47 19.35
N GLU A 214 -22.66 -8.55 20.14
CA GLU A 214 -24.04 -8.10 20.00
C GLU A 214 -24.16 -7.18 18.78
N VAL A 215 -25.34 -7.11 18.17
CA VAL A 215 -25.57 -6.43 16.90
C VAL A 215 -26.70 -5.41 17.01
N GLU A 216 -26.46 -4.23 16.46
CA GLU A 216 -27.43 -3.15 16.28
C GLU A 216 -27.42 -2.73 14.81
N TRP A 217 -28.56 -2.83 14.12
CA TRP A 217 -28.69 -2.33 12.74
C TRP A 217 -28.99 -0.83 12.73
N LEU A 218 -28.19 -0.08 11.97
CA LEU A 218 -28.35 1.36 11.85
C LEU A 218 -29.29 1.73 10.69
N PRO A 219 -29.96 2.90 10.73
CA PRO A 219 -30.90 3.33 9.68
C PRO A 219 -30.30 3.42 8.28
N ASN A 220 -28.99 3.68 8.18
CA ASN A 220 -28.24 3.74 6.92
C ASN A 220 -27.87 2.35 6.36
N GLY A 221 -28.32 1.27 7.00
CA GLY A 221 -28.02 -0.11 6.59
C GLY A 221 -26.66 -0.63 7.05
N ALA A 222 -25.90 0.15 7.83
CA ALA A 222 -24.68 -0.32 8.47
C ALA A 222 -25.00 -1.19 9.70
N MET A 223 -24.04 -2.00 10.10
CA MET A 223 -24.14 -2.92 11.23
C MET A 223 -23.17 -2.47 12.31
N LYS A 224 -23.71 -2.02 13.45
CA LYS A 224 -22.91 -1.70 14.62
C LYS A 224 -22.82 -2.92 15.51
N THR A 225 -21.60 -3.27 15.90
CA THR A 225 -21.34 -4.36 16.83
C THR A 225 -20.98 -3.80 18.20
N ILE A 226 -21.37 -4.52 19.24
CA ILE A 226 -21.14 -4.16 20.63
C ILE A 226 -20.46 -5.36 21.31
N LEU A 227 -19.33 -5.12 21.96
CA LEU A 227 -18.55 -6.15 22.63
C LEU A 227 -18.18 -5.70 24.04
N GLY A 228 -18.42 -6.55 25.03
CA GLY A 228 -18.05 -6.25 26.42
C GLY A 228 -18.94 -6.96 27.43
N PRO A 229 -18.59 -6.91 28.72
CA PRO A 229 -17.35 -6.34 29.26
C PRO A 229 -16.12 -7.19 28.88
N ARG A 230 -14.99 -6.53 28.60
CA ARG A 230 -13.68 -7.16 28.35
C ARG A 230 -12.64 -6.62 29.32
N CYS A 231 -11.85 -7.49 29.95
CA CYS A 231 -10.72 -7.04 30.76
C CYS A 231 -9.72 -6.23 29.91
N LEU A 232 -9.03 -5.28 30.55
CA LEU A 232 -8.02 -4.45 29.92
C LEU A 232 -6.73 -5.24 29.66
N THR A 233 -6.37 -6.12 30.60
CA THR A 233 -5.14 -6.90 30.57
C THR A 233 -5.42 -8.40 30.62
N LYS A 234 -4.45 -9.20 30.19
CA LYS A 234 -4.56 -10.67 30.19
C LYS A 234 -3.22 -11.35 30.45
N VAL A 235 -3.25 -12.48 31.15
CA VAL A 235 -2.09 -13.36 31.34
C VAL A 235 -2.22 -14.55 30.41
N PHE A 236 -1.12 -14.92 29.76
CA PHE A 236 -1.02 -16.10 28.91
C PHE A 236 0.13 -16.99 29.36
N ASP A 237 0.07 -18.27 28.98
CA ASP A 237 1.18 -19.19 29.14
C ASP A 237 2.36 -18.77 28.25
N GLY A 238 3.54 -18.62 28.85
CA GLY A 238 4.72 -18.07 28.19
C GLY A 238 5.17 -16.73 28.79
N ARG A 239 6.37 -16.26 28.41
CA ARG A 239 6.98 -14.99 28.90
C ARG A 239 6.91 -14.79 30.43
N LYS A 240 7.06 -15.88 31.20
CA LYS A 240 7.07 -15.91 32.67
C LYS A 240 5.73 -15.49 33.33
N GLY A 241 4.59 -15.77 32.68
CA GLY A 241 3.26 -15.51 33.24
C GLY A 241 2.96 -14.03 33.42
N ARG A 242 3.58 -13.18 32.60
CA ARG A 242 3.41 -11.73 32.67
C ARG A 242 2.06 -11.29 32.13
N ARG A 243 1.62 -10.14 32.64
CA ARG A 243 0.36 -9.51 32.26
C ARG A 243 0.57 -8.67 31.01
N MET A 244 -0.24 -8.89 30.00
CA MET A 244 -0.19 -8.25 28.68
C MET A 244 -1.26 -7.17 28.60
N TRP A 245 -0.96 -6.07 27.91
CA TRP A 245 -1.87 -4.97 27.61
C TRP A 245 -2.80 -5.38 26.45
N PHE A 246 -3.61 -6.42 26.70
CA PHE A 246 -4.33 -7.17 25.69
C PHE A 246 -5.68 -6.52 25.35
N ASN A 247 -5.63 -5.34 24.77
CA ASN A 247 -6.79 -4.54 24.40
C ASN A 247 -6.49 -3.69 23.14
N THR A 248 -7.47 -2.90 22.72
CA THR A 248 -7.30 -1.88 21.65
C THR A 248 -7.89 -0.53 22.08
N MET A 249 -7.85 -0.23 23.38
CA MET A 249 -8.42 0.97 23.99
C MET A 249 -7.94 2.24 23.27
N VAL A 250 -6.63 2.42 23.15
CA VAL A 250 -6.04 3.63 22.57
C VAL A 250 -6.39 3.77 21.08
N GLY A 251 -6.41 2.66 20.33
CA GLY A 251 -6.75 2.68 18.90
C GLY A 251 -8.22 2.97 18.59
N MET A 252 -9.11 2.92 19.59
CA MET A 252 -10.56 3.10 19.43
C MET A 252 -11.14 4.22 20.30
N HIS A 253 -10.38 4.80 21.23
CA HIS A 253 -10.82 5.94 22.02
C HIS A 253 -11.06 7.16 21.14
N GLY A 254 -12.21 7.81 21.32
CA GLY A 254 -12.58 9.05 20.61
C GLY A 254 -12.68 8.91 19.07
N LYS A 255 -12.89 7.71 18.53
CA LYS A 255 -13.04 7.50 17.07
C LYS A 255 -14.52 7.52 16.66
N GLU A 256 -14.79 7.93 15.43
CA GLU A 256 -16.16 8.09 14.91
C GLU A 256 -16.87 6.75 14.65
N HIS A 257 -16.18 5.80 14.00
CA HIS A 257 -16.76 4.50 13.62
C HIS A 257 -16.40 3.36 14.56
N SER A 258 -15.74 3.67 15.68
CA SER A 258 -15.39 2.70 16.70
C SER A 258 -15.21 3.39 18.04
N SER A 259 -15.60 2.76 19.14
CA SER A 259 -15.41 3.32 20.48
C SER A 259 -14.82 2.31 21.45
N ALA A 260 -14.13 2.82 22.46
CA ALA A 260 -13.72 2.10 23.66
C ALA A 260 -14.13 2.93 24.89
N LEU A 261 -14.99 2.36 25.72
CA LEU A 261 -15.54 2.98 26.93
C LEU A 261 -15.35 2.03 28.12
N MET A 262 -15.52 2.54 29.32
CA MET A 262 -15.74 1.69 30.48
C MET A 262 -16.99 0.82 30.26
N ALA A 263 -17.03 -0.37 30.86
CA ALA A 263 -18.18 -1.28 30.69
C ALA A 263 -19.52 -0.69 31.14
N ASP A 264 -19.49 0.22 32.12
CA ASP A 264 -20.64 0.97 32.62
C ASP A 264 -21.05 2.16 31.71
N GLY A 265 -20.34 2.38 30.60
CA GLY A 265 -20.60 3.42 29.62
C GLY A 265 -19.89 4.74 29.91
N MET A 266 -19.13 4.86 31.00
CA MET A 266 -18.32 6.05 31.25
C MET A 266 -17.15 6.19 30.27
N GLU A 267 -16.78 7.44 29.98
CA GLU A 267 -15.60 7.77 29.18
C GLU A 267 -14.31 7.39 29.91
N ILE A 268 -13.33 6.92 29.16
CA ILE A 268 -11.99 6.65 29.67
C ILE A 268 -11.23 7.98 29.71
N SER A 269 -10.55 8.26 30.81
CA SER A 269 -9.77 9.50 31.00
C SER A 269 -8.79 9.73 29.84
N GLU A 270 -8.90 10.89 29.19
CA GLU A 270 -8.09 11.24 28.02
C GLU A 270 -6.60 11.31 28.36
N ASP A 271 -6.24 11.76 29.57
CA ASP A 271 -4.85 11.83 30.03
C ASP A 271 -4.22 10.45 30.15
N VAL A 272 -4.99 9.47 30.64
CA VAL A 272 -4.56 8.06 30.73
C VAL A 272 -4.34 7.48 29.34
N VAL A 273 -5.27 7.74 28.42
CA VAL A 273 -5.17 7.26 27.02
C VAL A 273 -3.97 7.88 26.30
N LYS A 274 -3.79 9.21 26.40
CA LYS A 274 -2.65 9.93 25.82
C LYS A 274 -1.33 9.43 26.37
N ARG A 275 -1.25 9.21 27.69
CA ARG A 275 -0.02 8.71 28.29
C ARG A 275 0.27 7.26 27.90
N CYS A 276 -0.76 6.41 27.84
CA CYS A 276 -0.63 5.05 27.30
C CYS A 276 -0.13 5.07 25.85
N GLN A 277 -0.63 5.99 25.02
CA GLN A 277 -0.16 6.15 23.65
C GLN A 277 1.33 6.49 23.57
N GLN A 278 1.81 7.40 24.42
CA GLN A 278 3.24 7.75 24.49
C GLN A 278 4.09 6.57 24.93
N ILE A 279 3.66 5.84 25.97
CA ILE A 279 4.36 4.64 26.45
C ILE A 279 4.48 3.59 25.34
N ILE A 280 3.40 3.34 24.61
CA ILE A 280 3.40 2.40 23.48
C ILE A 280 4.45 2.81 22.43
N GLU A 281 4.53 4.10 22.12
CA GLU A 281 5.49 4.62 21.13
C GLU A 281 6.93 4.57 21.62
N GLU A 282 7.20 4.94 22.88
CA GLU A 282 8.53 4.86 23.52
C GLU A 282 9.07 3.41 23.53
N GLU A 283 8.20 2.45 23.86
CA GLU A 283 8.53 1.04 23.92
C GLU A 283 8.51 0.35 22.55
N SER A 284 8.07 1.04 21.49
CA SER A 284 7.95 0.44 20.15
C SER A 284 9.31 0.06 19.55
N ILE A 285 9.30 -1.02 18.78
CA ILE A 285 10.41 -1.59 18.04
C ILE A 285 9.98 -1.62 16.58
N GLN A 286 10.84 -1.14 15.70
CA GLN A 286 10.56 -1.15 14.27
C GLN A 286 11.85 -1.24 13.47
N PHE A 287 11.76 -1.79 12.28
CA PHE A 287 12.85 -1.90 11.34
C PHE A 287 12.31 -1.69 9.92
N LYS A 288 13.19 -1.33 8.99
CA LYS A 288 12.83 -1.21 7.57
C LYS A 288 12.67 -2.59 6.95
N TRP A 289 11.56 -2.78 6.26
CA TRP A 289 11.27 -4.01 5.52
C TRP A 289 12.25 -4.21 4.37
N GLU A 290 12.75 -5.43 4.22
CA GLU A 290 13.48 -5.88 3.04
C GLU A 290 12.63 -6.91 2.29
N LYS A 291 12.78 -6.93 0.95
CA LYS A 291 12.11 -7.93 0.13
C LYS A 291 12.55 -9.34 0.56
N GLY A 292 11.59 -10.24 0.77
CA GLY A 292 11.88 -11.61 1.21
C GLY A 292 11.82 -11.81 2.72
N ASP A 293 11.74 -10.73 3.51
CA ASP A 293 11.63 -10.84 4.96
C ASP A 293 10.35 -11.58 5.38
N VAL A 294 10.50 -12.48 6.36
CA VAL A 294 9.38 -13.13 7.03
C VAL A 294 9.46 -12.90 8.53
N LEU A 295 8.49 -12.17 9.08
CA LEU A 295 8.40 -11.82 10.49
C LEU A 295 7.35 -12.69 11.19
N PHE A 296 7.77 -13.43 12.21
CA PHE A 296 6.90 -14.17 13.11
C PHE A 296 6.67 -13.35 14.37
N LEU A 297 5.41 -13.12 14.72
CA LEU A 297 5.00 -12.43 15.94
C LEU A 297 4.23 -13.37 16.85
N ASP A 298 4.59 -13.38 18.13
CA ASP A 298 3.75 -13.89 19.20
C ASP A 298 2.64 -12.87 19.49
N ASN A 299 1.46 -13.14 18.94
CA ASN A 299 0.32 -12.23 19.07
C ASN A 299 -0.17 -12.10 20.51
N TYR A 300 0.22 -12.97 21.44
CA TYR A 300 -0.12 -12.80 22.85
C TYR A 300 0.81 -11.80 23.54
N ALA A 301 2.05 -11.70 23.07
CA ALA A 301 3.09 -10.88 23.69
C ALA A 301 3.27 -9.51 23.05
N LEU A 302 2.82 -9.31 21.80
CA LEU A 302 3.11 -8.11 21.03
C LEU A 302 1.85 -7.41 20.53
N LEU A 303 1.79 -6.09 20.72
CA LEU A 303 0.96 -5.24 19.88
C LEU A 303 1.76 -4.89 18.62
N HIS A 304 1.08 -4.67 17.51
CA HIS A 304 1.70 -4.24 16.26
C HIS A 304 0.83 -3.21 15.54
N GLY A 305 1.46 -2.42 14.67
CA GLY A 305 0.81 -1.37 13.88
C GLY A 305 1.40 -1.27 12.48
N ARG A 306 1.12 -0.15 11.79
CA ARG A 306 1.71 0.17 10.48
C ARG A 306 2.00 1.65 10.39
N ARG A 307 3.23 2.01 10.05
CA ARG A 307 3.59 3.40 9.73
C ARG A 307 2.96 3.85 8.40
N PRO A 308 2.66 5.16 8.24
CA PRO A 308 2.40 5.72 6.91
C PRO A 308 3.50 5.36 5.92
N SER A 309 3.16 5.23 4.65
CA SER A 309 4.11 4.82 3.61
C SER A 309 3.76 5.38 2.25
N LEU A 310 4.76 5.46 1.38
CA LEU A 310 4.54 5.69 -0.04
C LEU A 310 4.31 4.35 -0.78
N PRO A 311 3.46 4.32 -1.83
CA PRO A 311 3.38 3.18 -2.73
C PRO A 311 4.65 3.08 -3.62
N PRO A 312 4.97 1.88 -4.14
CA PRO A 312 4.30 0.60 -3.90
C PRO A 312 4.70 -0.03 -2.56
N ARG A 313 3.76 -0.73 -1.91
CA ARG A 313 4.01 -1.51 -0.69
C ARG A 313 3.12 -2.76 -0.70
N ARG A 314 3.70 -3.94 -0.49
CA ARG A 314 2.93 -5.18 -0.37
C ARG A 314 3.51 -6.08 0.71
N VAL A 315 2.73 -6.25 1.77
CA VAL A 315 3.00 -7.16 2.88
C VAL A 315 1.85 -8.15 2.95
N LEU A 316 2.17 -9.44 2.96
CA LEU A 316 1.21 -10.52 3.11
C LEU A 316 1.18 -10.98 4.57
N VAL A 317 0.08 -11.61 4.97
CA VAL A 317 -0.14 -12.09 6.33
C VAL A 317 -0.73 -13.49 6.33
N ALA A 318 -0.34 -14.27 7.34
CA ALA A 318 -1.03 -15.47 7.78
C ALA A 318 -1.28 -15.39 9.28
N THR A 319 -2.47 -15.81 9.72
CA THR A 319 -2.87 -15.85 11.12
C THR A 319 -3.10 -17.29 11.53
N CYS A 320 -2.50 -17.74 12.63
CA CYS A 320 -2.58 -19.13 13.04
C CYS A 320 -2.94 -19.33 14.51
N LYS A 321 -3.68 -20.41 14.79
CA LYS A 321 -3.91 -20.95 16.12
C LYS A 321 -2.73 -21.83 16.52
N SER A 322 -2.46 -21.92 17.82
CA SER A 322 -1.64 -23.02 18.33
C SER A 322 -2.38 -24.32 18.05
N LEU A 323 -1.67 -25.36 17.63
CA LEU A 323 -2.13 -26.71 17.91
C LEU A 323 -2.34 -26.79 19.43
N VAL A 324 -3.58 -26.93 19.87
CA VAL A 324 -3.82 -27.60 21.14
C VAL A 324 -3.28 -28.98 20.88
N LYS A 325 -2.07 -29.26 21.37
CA LYS A 325 -1.58 -30.63 21.46
C LYS A 325 -2.68 -31.39 22.19
N MET A 326 -3.50 -32.11 21.43
CA MET A 326 -4.33 -33.22 21.92
C MET A 326 -3.43 -34.28 22.61
N MET A 327 -2.11 -34.10 22.57
CA MET A 327 -1.13 -34.76 23.43
C MET A 327 -1.14 -34.33 24.91
N ASN A 328 -1.83 -33.27 25.38
CA ASN A 328 -1.88 -33.01 26.84
C ASN A 328 -2.94 -33.84 27.56
N ARG A 329 -4.01 -34.27 26.88
CA ARG A 329 -4.94 -35.28 27.44
C ARG A 329 -4.38 -36.69 27.30
N PHE A 330 -3.78 -37.02 26.14
CA PHE A 330 -3.14 -38.33 25.94
C PHE A 330 -1.80 -38.47 26.67
N GLY A 331 -1.00 -37.42 26.77
CA GLY A 331 0.30 -37.43 27.46
C GLY A 331 0.17 -37.44 28.97
N VAL A 332 -0.86 -36.80 29.54
CA VAL A 332 -1.22 -36.99 30.95
C VAL A 332 -1.78 -38.40 31.17
N LEU A 333 -2.64 -38.94 30.29
CA LEU A 333 -3.08 -40.34 30.40
C LEU A 333 -1.92 -41.34 30.28
N VAL A 334 -0.98 -41.12 29.35
CA VAL A 334 0.16 -42.00 29.11
C VAL A 334 1.21 -41.84 30.21
N SER A 335 1.49 -40.63 30.70
CA SER A 335 2.41 -40.42 31.83
C SER A 335 1.81 -40.88 33.16
N VAL A 336 0.51 -40.71 33.39
CA VAL A 336 -0.21 -41.30 34.55
C VAL A 336 -0.27 -42.82 34.40
N SER A 337 -0.41 -43.37 33.19
CA SER A 337 -0.36 -44.82 32.97
C SER A 337 1.05 -45.39 33.11
N ILE A 338 2.08 -44.68 32.66
CA ILE A 338 3.48 -45.07 32.83
C ILE A 338 3.92 -44.88 34.28
N ALA A 339 3.47 -43.82 34.98
CA ALA A 339 3.72 -43.63 36.40
C ALA A 339 2.94 -44.65 37.23
N ALA A 340 1.68 -44.95 36.91
CA ALA A 340 0.92 -46.01 37.57
C ALA A 340 1.50 -47.40 37.26
N TYR A 341 2.02 -47.64 36.06
CA TYR A 341 2.73 -48.87 35.71
C TYR A 341 4.10 -48.96 36.38
N ALA A 342 4.84 -47.86 36.49
CA ALA A 342 6.14 -47.79 37.18
C ALA A 342 5.96 -47.91 38.70
N ILE A 343 4.95 -47.26 39.28
CA ILE A 343 4.54 -47.45 40.68
C ILE A 343 4.12 -48.89 40.87
N ARG A 344 3.24 -49.46 40.02
CA ARG A 344 2.87 -50.88 40.09
C ARG A 344 4.05 -51.83 39.94
N GLN A 345 5.03 -51.54 39.08
CA GLN A 345 6.25 -52.33 38.93
C GLN A 345 7.20 -52.17 40.13
N LEU A 346 7.25 -50.99 40.75
CA LEU A 346 7.99 -50.74 42.00
C LEU A 346 7.28 -51.36 43.20
N THR A 347 5.95 -51.38 43.25
CA THR A 347 5.15 -52.08 44.27
C THR A 347 5.22 -53.58 44.06
N ILE A 348 5.24 -54.09 42.82
CA ILE A 348 5.48 -55.51 42.50
C ILE A 348 6.93 -55.88 42.80
N ARG A 349 7.94 -55.05 42.52
CA ARG A 349 9.34 -55.31 42.90
C ARG A 349 9.58 -55.18 44.40
N SER A 350 8.90 -54.25 45.08
CA SER A 350 8.90 -54.10 46.54
C SER A 350 8.19 -55.27 47.20
N TRP A 351 7.04 -55.72 46.69
CA TRP A 351 6.35 -56.93 47.12
C TRP A 351 7.11 -58.19 46.75
N SER A 352 7.79 -58.26 45.60
CA SER A 352 8.65 -59.40 45.24
C SER A 352 9.91 -59.41 46.10
N SER A 353 10.43 -58.24 46.49
CA SER A 353 11.55 -58.08 47.44
C SER A 353 11.10 -58.40 48.87
N LEU A 354 9.89 -58.04 49.29
CA LEU A 354 9.32 -58.43 50.59
C LEU A 354 9.01 -59.93 50.60
N ILE A 355 8.44 -60.47 49.51
CA ILE A 355 8.11 -61.90 49.36
C ILE A 355 9.37 -62.76 49.19
N TYR A 356 10.51 -62.21 48.72
CA TYR A 356 11.81 -62.91 48.73
C TYR A 356 12.67 -62.62 49.98
N SER A 357 12.35 -61.60 50.78
CA SER A 357 13.05 -61.29 52.04
C SER A 357 12.33 -61.83 53.28
N GLU A 358 11.00 -62.01 53.25
CA GLU A 358 10.20 -62.52 54.38
C GLU A 358 9.86 -64.02 54.27
N ASN A 359 10.05 -64.65 53.11
CA ASN A 359 9.89 -66.11 52.95
C ASN A 359 11.17 -66.92 53.22
N GLY A 360 12.23 -66.29 53.74
CA GLY A 360 13.48 -66.94 54.11
C GLY A 360 13.61 -67.37 55.58
N GLU A 361 12.86 -66.77 56.52
CA GLU A 361 13.08 -67.02 57.95
C GLU A 361 11.82 -67.16 58.83
N HIS A 362 10.61 -66.99 58.28
CA HIS A 362 9.38 -67.02 59.10
C HIS A 362 8.44 -68.21 58.86
N THR A 363 8.72 -69.04 57.85
CA THR A 363 7.91 -70.22 57.52
C THR A 363 8.38 -71.52 58.17
N GLU A 364 9.57 -71.59 58.78
CA GLU A 364 10.05 -72.82 59.42
C GLU A 364 9.73 -72.92 60.93
N LYS A 365 9.47 -71.78 61.61
CA LYS A 365 9.10 -71.76 63.05
C LYS A 365 7.59 -71.92 63.31
N ASN A 366 6.72 -71.42 62.42
CA ASN A 366 5.26 -71.53 62.60
C ASN A 366 4.68 -72.87 62.12
N LEU A 367 5.29 -73.51 61.11
CA LEU A 367 4.92 -74.87 60.68
C LEU A 367 5.34 -75.97 61.67
N ARG A 368 6.30 -75.70 62.58
CA ARG A 368 6.65 -76.58 63.72
C ARG A 368 5.78 -76.36 64.97
N ARG A 369 5.03 -75.26 65.03
CA ARG A 369 4.10 -74.94 66.14
C ARG A 369 2.68 -75.42 65.85
N GLN A 370 2.26 -75.37 64.59
CA GLN A 370 0.93 -75.81 64.17
C GLN A 370 0.82 -77.34 63.96
N ARG A 371 1.93 -78.01 63.66
CA ARG A 371 2.00 -79.49 63.52
C ARG A 371 2.07 -80.23 64.88
N ARG A 372 2.21 -79.51 66.00
CA ARG A 372 2.15 -80.06 67.37
C ARG A 372 0.78 -80.00 68.03
N MET A 373 -0.22 -79.35 67.40
CA MET A 373 -1.57 -79.20 67.97
C MET A 373 -2.62 -80.18 67.41
N PHE A 374 -2.25 -81.15 66.56
CA PHE A 374 -3.25 -82.00 65.88
C PHE A 374 -3.04 -83.52 65.93
N HIS A 375 -2.09 -84.04 66.71
CA HIS A 375 -2.03 -85.47 67.02
C HIS A 375 -1.39 -85.73 68.38
N GLY A 376 -2.12 -86.42 69.26
CA GLY A 376 -1.60 -87.02 70.49
C GLY A 376 -2.45 -86.77 71.72
N LEU A 377 -3.64 -87.39 71.76
CA LEU A 377 -4.12 -87.95 73.02
C LEU A 377 -3.22 -89.15 73.32
N ASP A 378 -2.72 -89.20 74.55
CA ASP A 378 -2.35 -90.37 75.37
C ASP A 378 -1.05 -90.15 76.15
N GLU A 379 -1.07 -90.71 77.34
CA GLU A 379 -0.40 -90.28 78.56
C GLU A 379 1.11 -90.57 78.65
N GLU A 380 1.70 -89.94 79.68
CA GLU A 380 2.75 -90.45 80.56
C GLU A 380 4.26 -90.12 80.33
N GLN A 381 4.81 -89.51 81.40
CA GLN A 381 6.14 -89.65 82.01
C GLN A 381 7.30 -88.65 81.71
N GLU A 382 7.64 -87.96 82.80
CA GLU A 382 8.98 -87.69 83.39
C GLU A 382 9.95 -86.62 82.81
N GLU A 383 10.07 -85.56 83.63
CA GLU A 383 11.27 -85.01 84.29
C GLU A 383 12.42 -84.30 83.56
N GLN A 384 12.60 -83.04 84.01
CA GLN A 384 13.85 -82.38 84.46
C GLN A 384 15.02 -82.12 83.49
N LYS A 385 15.35 -80.84 83.32
CA LYS A 385 16.58 -80.18 83.84
C LYS A 385 16.71 -78.75 83.27
N GLU A 386 16.54 -77.77 84.16
CA GLU A 386 17.59 -76.85 84.62
C GLU A 386 18.07 -75.84 83.57
N ALA A 387 17.54 -74.62 83.73
CA ALA A 387 18.13 -73.40 83.24
C ALA A 387 19.37 -73.07 84.09
N ASN A 388 20.43 -72.64 83.43
CA ASN A 388 21.57 -72.05 84.11
C ASN A 388 22.09 -70.85 83.31
N SER A 389 22.65 -69.91 84.08
CA SER A 389 23.47 -68.77 83.68
C SER A 389 22.77 -67.45 83.36
N MET A 390 22.76 -66.56 84.36
CA MET A 390 23.29 -65.20 84.15
C MET A 390 23.74 -64.59 85.49
N ASN A 391 25.05 -64.52 85.69
CA ASN A 391 25.70 -63.63 86.66
C ASN A 391 25.88 -62.24 86.02
N ASP A 392 25.76 -61.17 86.79
CA ASP A 392 26.91 -60.34 87.21
C ASP A 392 26.46 -58.99 87.84
N LEU A 393 27.00 -58.73 89.05
CA LEU A 393 27.37 -57.42 89.66
C LEU A 393 26.21 -56.54 90.19
N GLU A 394 26.21 -55.97 91.42
CA GLU A 394 27.29 -55.46 92.28
C GLU A 394 26.99 -55.62 93.79
N ASP A 395 28.07 -55.73 94.57
CA ASP A 395 28.18 -55.81 96.03
C ASP A 395 28.00 -54.47 96.77
N GLY A 396 27.65 -54.56 98.06
CA GLY A 396 27.72 -53.46 99.02
C GLY A 396 27.53 -53.94 100.47
N ASP A 397 28.62 -54.40 101.09
CA ASP A 397 28.73 -54.77 102.51
C ASP A 397 28.55 -53.57 103.46
N HIS A 398 27.88 -53.80 104.60
CA HIS A 398 28.37 -53.32 105.90
C HIS A 398 27.84 -54.15 107.09
N ASP A 399 28.81 -54.73 107.79
CA ASP A 399 28.79 -55.50 109.03
C ASP A 399 28.54 -54.64 110.28
N HIS A 400 27.88 -55.21 111.30
CA HIS A 400 28.33 -55.08 112.69
C HIS A 400 27.69 -56.13 113.62
N SER A 401 28.45 -57.20 113.84
CA SER A 401 28.65 -57.97 115.09
C SER A 401 28.00 -57.48 116.40
N LEU A 402 27.44 -58.41 117.19
CA LEU A 402 27.62 -58.47 118.65
C LEU A 402 27.20 -59.84 119.19
N ASP A 403 28.20 -60.62 119.61
CA ASP A 403 28.07 -61.84 120.39
C ASP A 403 28.91 -61.69 121.68
N GLU A 404 28.53 -62.45 122.70
CA GLU A 404 29.19 -62.69 124.01
C GLU A 404 29.01 -61.68 125.17
N LEU A 405 28.31 -62.12 126.23
CA LEU A 405 28.91 -62.47 127.53
C LEU A 405 27.90 -63.13 128.49
N GLN A 406 28.47 -63.85 129.45
CA GLN A 406 28.01 -65.11 130.04
C GLN A 406 27.55 -64.98 131.52
N GLU A 407 26.70 -65.93 131.95
CA GLU A 407 26.50 -66.47 133.33
C GLU A 407 25.88 -65.62 134.47
N HIS A 408 24.65 -65.98 134.89
CA HIS A 408 24.33 -66.76 136.12
C HIS A 408 22.80 -66.73 136.44
N LEU A 409 22.23 -67.91 136.76
CA LEU A 409 20.83 -68.22 137.14
C LEU A 409 20.32 -67.49 138.43
N PRO A 410 19.00 -67.44 138.79
CA PRO A 410 17.96 -68.48 138.55
C PRO A 410 16.49 -68.04 138.29
N GLN A 411 15.75 -68.97 137.67
CA GLN A 411 14.31 -69.28 137.78
C GLN A 411 13.27 -68.14 137.83
N ASN A 412 12.47 -67.98 136.76
CA ASN A 412 11.03 -67.75 136.89
C ASN A 412 10.24 -68.11 135.61
N LYS A 413 9.20 -68.94 135.79
CA LYS A 413 8.32 -69.54 134.75
C LYS A 413 7.36 -68.54 134.09
N VAL A 414 7.86 -67.46 133.48
CA VAL A 414 7.04 -66.44 132.77
C VAL A 414 7.51 -66.15 131.34
N GLY A 415 8.69 -66.62 130.92
CA GLY A 415 9.28 -66.34 129.59
C GLY A 415 8.85 -67.23 128.43
N GLU A 416 8.36 -68.45 128.68
CA GLU A 416 8.00 -69.41 127.61
C GLU A 416 6.72 -69.02 126.86
N THR A 417 5.74 -68.41 127.53
CA THR A 417 4.48 -67.96 126.90
C THR A 417 4.66 -66.77 125.95
N HIS A 418 5.62 -65.88 126.24
CA HIS A 418 5.88 -64.70 125.40
C HIS A 418 6.71 -65.05 124.15
N LYS A 419 7.55 -66.09 124.24
CA LYS A 419 8.33 -66.59 123.10
C LYS A 419 7.45 -67.29 122.06
N ILE A 420 6.51 -68.13 122.52
CA ILE A 420 5.53 -68.81 121.64
C ILE A 420 4.62 -67.80 120.94
N GLU A 421 4.20 -66.73 121.64
CA GLU A 421 3.38 -65.69 121.03
C GLU A 421 4.14 -64.84 120.00
N MET A 422 5.44 -64.57 120.22
CA MET A 422 6.30 -63.93 119.21
C MET A 422 6.50 -64.80 117.98
N GLU A 423 6.73 -66.10 118.15
CA GLU A 423 6.86 -67.05 117.03
C GLU A 423 5.56 -67.12 116.21
N ARG A 424 4.40 -67.13 116.87
CA ARG A 424 3.08 -67.08 116.19
C ARG A 424 2.84 -65.78 115.42
N LEU A 425 3.24 -64.64 115.98
CA LEU A 425 3.11 -63.34 115.32
C LEU A 425 4.06 -63.22 114.12
N LEU A 426 5.27 -63.77 114.21
CA LEU A 426 6.21 -63.82 113.08
C LEU A 426 5.66 -64.67 111.93
N GLU A 427 5.05 -65.82 112.24
CA GLU A 427 4.41 -66.67 111.23
C GLU A 427 3.24 -65.96 110.53
N GLN A 428 2.43 -65.20 111.29
CA GLN A 428 1.37 -64.36 110.71
C GLN A 428 1.92 -63.22 109.86
N VAL A 429 3.03 -62.59 110.26
CA VAL A 429 3.68 -61.53 109.45
C VAL A 429 4.20 -62.11 108.14
N MET A 430 4.83 -63.29 108.16
CA MET A 430 5.28 -63.97 106.95
C MET A 430 4.13 -64.33 106.01
N GLU A 431 3.01 -64.85 106.55
CA GLU A 431 1.81 -65.15 105.74
C GLU A 431 1.21 -63.87 105.11
N LEU A 432 1.20 -62.76 105.85
CA LEU A 432 0.73 -61.47 105.36
C LEU A 432 1.66 -60.88 104.29
N GLU A 433 2.97 -61.07 104.41
CA GLU A 433 3.95 -60.66 103.40
C GLU A 433 3.84 -61.49 102.12
N GLU A 434 3.67 -62.80 102.22
CA GLU A 434 3.42 -63.66 101.05
C GLU A 434 2.13 -63.26 100.34
N ARG A 435 1.07 -62.98 101.10
CA ARG A 435 -0.21 -62.51 100.55
C ARG A 435 -0.09 -61.13 99.90
N LYS A 436 0.74 -60.24 100.45
CA LYS A 436 1.04 -58.92 99.85
C LYS A 436 1.73 -59.08 98.51
N VAL A 437 2.78 -59.90 98.41
CA VAL A 437 3.51 -60.14 97.15
C VAL A 437 2.57 -60.74 96.09
N LYS A 438 1.70 -61.66 96.49
CA LYS A 438 0.70 -62.24 95.57
C LYS A 438 -0.28 -61.19 95.04
N LEU A 439 -0.80 -60.32 95.91
CA LEU A 439 -1.69 -59.22 95.50
C LEU A 439 -0.98 -58.19 94.62
N GLU A 440 0.29 -57.90 94.87
CA GLU A 440 1.11 -57.04 94.01
C GLU A 440 1.31 -57.66 92.61
N GLY A 441 1.52 -58.98 92.53
CA GLY A 441 1.57 -59.71 91.26
C GLY A 441 0.23 -59.69 90.49
N GLU A 442 -0.89 -59.86 91.19
CA GLU A 442 -2.24 -59.76 90.60
C GLU A 442 -2.53 -58.34 90.10
N LEU A 443 -2.09 -57.30 90.83
CA LEU A 443 -2.23 -55.90 90.42
C LEU A 443 -1.45 -55.60 89.14
N LEU A 444 -0.21 -56.09 89.02
CA LEU A 444 0.59 -55.93 87.79
C LEU A 444 -0.06 -56.60 86.59
N MET A 445 -0.67 -57.78 86.77
CA MET A 445 -1.42 -58.45 85.70
C MET A 445 -2.67 -57.65 85.31
N TYR A 446 -3.39 -57.09 86.28
CA TYR A 446 -4.54 -56.22 86.02
C TYR A 446 -4.14 -54.96 85.23
N ASP A 447 -3.04 -54.30 85.60
CA ASP A 447 -2.53 -53.13 84.88
C ASP A 447 -2.08 -53.50 83.46
N GLY A 448 -1.47 -54.68 83.26
CA GLY A 448 -1.13 -55.20 81.94
C GLY A 448 -2.36 -55.43 81.05
N ILE A 449 -3.42 -56.04 81.60
CA ILE A 449 -4.68 -56.25 80.88
C ILE A 449 -5.35 -54.91 80.56
N LYS A 450 -5.40 -53.98 81.51
CA LYS A 450 -5.98 -52.65 81.32
C LYS A 450 -5.28 -51.85 80.22
N ASN A 451 -3.94 -51.92 80.16
CA ASN A 451 -3.18 -51.31 79.08
C ASN A 451 -3.52 -51.94 77.71
N SER A 452 -3.68 -53.28 77.66
CA SER A 452 -4.09 -53.96 76.42
C SER A 452 -5.51 -53.57 75.96
N GLU A 453 -6.43 -53.33 76.88
CA GLU A 453 -7.78 -52.83 76.56
C GLU A 453 -7.73 -51.42 75.96
N MET A 454 -6.81 -50.56 76.44
CA MET A 454 -6.60 -49.22 75.87
C MET A 454 -6.08 -49.29 74.42
N ASP A 455 -5.11 -50.17 74.14
CA ASP A 455 -4.58 -50.35 72.79
C ASP A 455 -5.65 -50.87 71.80
N ILE A 456 -6.49 -51.81 72.25
CA ILE A 456 -7.62 -52.32 71.45
C ILE A 456 -8.63 -51.20 71.16
N MET A 457 -8.88 -50.31 72.12
CA MET A 457 -9.78 -49.18 71.94
C MET A 457 -9.26 -48.19 70.88
N GLU A 458 -7.96 -47.90 70.89
CA GLU A 458 -7.32 -47.04 69.90
C GLU A 458 -7.33 -47.68 68.50
N LEU A 459 -7.02 -48.97 68.39
CA LEU A 459 -7.11 -49.69 67.11
C LEU A 459 -8.53 -49.70 66.53
N LYS A 460 -9.56 -49.85 67.37
CA LYS A 460 -10.97 -49.75 66.93
C LYS A 460 -11.29 -48.37 66.36
N LYS A 461 -10.83 -47.31 67.02
CA LYS A 461 -10.99 -45.93 66.56
C LYS A 461 -10.31 -45.69 65.21
N GLN A 462 -9.10 -46.22 65.03
CA GLN A 462 -8.38 -46.13 63.75
C GLN A 462 -9.10 -46.90 62.63
N LEU A 463 -9.65 -48.07 62.94
CA LEU A 463 -10.43 -48.87 61.99
C LEU A 463 -11.68 -48.12 61.53
N GLU A 464 -12.40 -47.47 62.46
CA GLU A 464 -13.59 -46.67 62.15
C GLU A 464 -13.25 -45.48 61.24
N ALA A 465 -12.18 -44.74 61.56
CA ALA A 465 -11.70 -43.65 60.71
C ALA A 465 -11.31 -44.12 59.30
N LYS A 466 -10.66 -45.29 59.17
CA LYS A 466 -10.34 -45.89 57.87
C LYS A 466 -11.57 -46.33 57.10
N ASN A 467 -12.61 -46.81 57.78
CA ASN A 467 -13.87 -47.18 57.15
C ASN A 467 -14.59 -45.96 56.56
N ASP A 468 -14.54 -44.82 57.25
CA ASP A 468 -15.06 -43.55 56.74
C ASP A 468 -14.32 -43.05 55.50
N ASP A 469 -12.99 -43.19 55.46
CA ASP A 469 -12.17 -42.84 54.30
C ASP A 469 -12.47 -43.76 53.09
N ILE A 470 -12.72 -45.05 53.33
CA ILE A 470 -13.17 -45.99 52.29
C ILE A 470 -14.53 -45.57 51.76
N ASN A 471 -15.47 -45.19 52.63
CA ASN A 471 -16.79 -44.72 52.21
C ASN A 471 -16.71 -43.45 51.34
N LYS A 472 -15.89 -42.47 51.72
CA LYS A 472 -15.64 -41.26 50.90
C LYS A 472 -15.03 -41.61 49.53
N SER A 473 -14.09 -42.55 49.52
CA SER A 473 -13.45 -43.03 48.29
C SER A 473 -14.47 -43.71 47.38
N ASN A 474 -15.36 -44.53 47.93
CA ASN A 474 -16.42 -45.20 47.17
C ASN A 474 -17.41 -44.20 46.55
N ILE A 475 -17.82 -43.16 47.29
CA ILE A 475 -18.68 -42.09 46.77
C ILE A 475 -17.99 -41.39 45.58
N THR A 476 -16.69 -41.10 45.71
CA THR A 476 -15.89 -40.47 44.65
C THR A 476 -15.80 -41.36 43.41
N ILE A 477 -15.56 -42.66 43.60
CA ILE A 477 -15.52 -43.64 42.50
C ILE A 477 -16.87 -43.70 41.79
N SER A 478 -17.98 -43.73 42.51
CA SER A 478 -19.32 -43.72 41.89
C SER A 478 -19.60 -42.44 41.10
N SER A 479 -19.17 -41.28 41.60
CA SER A 479 -19.28 -40.01 40.87
C SER A 479 -18.46 -40.02 39.57
N LEU A 480 -17.21 -40.46 39.63
CA LEU A 480 -16.35 -40.57 38.44
C LEU A 480 -16.88 -41.59 37.42
N GLN A 481 -17.50 -42.67 37.89
CA GLN A 481 -18.15 -43.65 37.00
C GLN A 481 -19.35 -43.05 36.27
N ALA A 482 -20.13 -42.19 36.92
CA ALA A 482 -21.24 -41.48 36.29
C ALA A 482 -20.74 -40.50 35.22
N GLU A 483 -19.72 -39.69 35.54
CA GLU A 483 -19.11 -38.74 34.60
C GLU A 483 -18.50 -39.48 33.39
N ARG A 484 -17.84 -40.62 33.60
CA ARG A 484 -17.33 -41.45 32.50
C ARG A 484 -18.44 -41.89 31.55
N LYS A 485 -19.62 -42.23 32.07
CA LYS A 485 -20.76 -42.66 31.24
C LYS A 485 -21.30 -41.49 30.42
N GLU A 486 -21.43 -40.31 31.02
CA GLU A 486 -21.87 -39.10 30.32
C GLU A 486 -20.91 -38.72 29.19
N LEU A 487 -19.59 -38.76 29.45
CA LEU A 487 -18.57 -38.52 28.43
C LEU A 487 -18.61 -39.56 27.29
N GLN A 488 -18.93 -40.83 27.59
CA GLN A 488 -19.10 -41.85 26.56
C GLN A 488 -20.30 -41.55 25.65
N GLU A 489 -21.41 -41.06 26.20
CA GLU A 489 -22.57 -40.65 25.42
C GLU A 489 -22.27 -39.42 24.55
N GLU A 490 -21.49 -38.46 25.06
CA GLU A 490 -21.02 -37.31 24.28
C GLU A 490 -20.11 -37.72 23.13
N ILE A 491 -19.21 -38.69 23.33
CA ILE A 491 -18.34 -39.21 22.25
C ILE A 491 -19.18 -39.82 21.13
N VAL A 492 -20.23 -40.58 21.47
CA VAL A 492 -21.14 -41.17 20.47
C VAL A 492 -21.89 -40.07 19.70
N LYS A 493 -22.40 -39.06 20.39
CA LYS A 493 -23.04 -37.88 19.75
C LYS A 493 -22.05 -37.15 18.84
N GLY A 494 -20.81 -36.95 19.29
CA GLY A 494 -19.75 -36.33 18.50
C GLY A 494 -19.40 -37.11 17.23
N ALA A 495 -19.45 -38.44 17.27
CA ALA A 495 -19.25 -39.29 16.09
C ALA A 495 -20.35 -39.09 15.03
N LEU A 496 -21.61 -38.92 15.45
CA LEU A 496 -22.72 -38.62 14.55
C LEU A 496 -22.54 -37.26 13.86
N VAL A 497 -22.24 -36.20 14.64
CA VAL A 497 -21.99 -34.85 14.10
C VAL A 497 -20.80 -34.86 13.13
N LYS A 498 -19.75 -35.63 13.42
CA LYS A 498 -18.60 -35.79 12.52
C LYS A 498 -19.01 -36.40 11.17
N LYS A 499 -19.94 -37.35 11.15
CA LYS A 499 -20.47 -37.94 9.92
C LYS A 499 -21.24 -36.92 9.10
N GLU A 500 -22.15 -36.18 9.73
CA GLU A 500 -22.92 -35.09 9.09
C GLU A 500 -21.99 -34.03 8.50
N LEU A 501 -20.92 -33.67 9.22
CA LEU A 501 -19.90 -32.74 8.74
C LEU A 501 -19.17 -33.28 7.49
N MET A 502 -18.87 -34.57 7.42
CA MET A 502 -18.24 -35.17 6.23
C MET A 502 -19.18 -35.14 5.02
N GLU A 503 -20.47 -35.42 5.22
CA GLU A 503 -21.49 -35.32 4.16
C GLU A 503 -21.65 -33.88 3.67
N ALA A 504 -21.70 -32.90 4.58
CA ALA A 504 -21.76 -31.49 4.24
C ALA A 504 -20.51 -31.02 3.45
N LYS A 505 -19.32 -31.46 3.86
CA LYS A 505 -18.06 -31.20 3.12
C LYS A 505 -18.09 -31.80 1.72
N GLY A 506 -18.69 -32.98 1.55
CA GLY A 506 -18.91 -33.60 0.23
C GLY A 506 -19.79 -32.73 -0.67
N LYS A 507 -20.92 -32.25 -0.15
CA LYS A 507 -21.83 -31.34 -0.89
C LYS A 507 -21.16 -30.02 -1.27
N ILE A 508 -20.36 -29.44 -0.37
CA ILE A 508 -19.61 -28.21 -0.66
C ILE A 508 -18.63 -28.42 -1.82
N LYS A 509 -17.92 -29.56 -1.86
CA LYS A 509 -17.02 -29.88 -2.98
C LYS A 509 -17.76 -29.99 -4.31
N GLU A 510 -18.95 -30.61 -4.32
CA GLU A 510 -19.74 -30.71 -5.55
C GLU A 510 -20.24 -29.34 -6.02
N LEU A 511 -20.73 -28.50 -5.11
CA LEU A 511 -21.14 -27.14 -5.43
C LEU A 511 -19.96 -26.30 -5.95
N GLN A 512 -18.77 -26.43 -5.37
CA GLN A 512 -17.57 -25.77 -5.87
C GLN A 512 -17.22 -26.23 -7.30
N ARG A 513 -17.37 -27.52 -7.61
CA ARG A 513 -17.16 -28.05 -8.96
C ARG A 513 -18.16 -27.46 -9.94
N GLN A 514 -19.43 -27.35 -9.56
CA GLN A 514 -20.47 -26.75 -10.39
C GLN A 514 -20.21 -25.27 -10.66
N ILE A 515 -19.88 -24.49 -9.62
CA ILE A 515 -19.53 -23.07 -9.76
C ILE A 515 -18.34 -22.88 -10.71
N GLN A 516 -17.34 -23.76 -10.65
CA GLN A 516 -16.19 -23.68 -11.55
C GLN A 516 -16.59 -23.94 -13.02
N VAL A 517 -17.49 -24.88 -13.27
CA VAL A 517 -18.01 -25.17 -14.61
C VAL A 517 -18.80 -23.97 -15.15
N ASP A 518 -19.72 -23.42 -14.34
CA ASP A 518 -20.55 -22.29 -14.73
C ASP A 518 -19.71 -21.01 -14.96
N ALA A 519 -18.68 -20.79 -14.14
CA ALA A 519 -17.73 -19.70 -14.31
C ALA A 519 -16.93 -19.84 -15.62
N ASN A 520 -16.52 -21.05 -15.98
CA ASN A 520 -15.83 -21.31 -17.24
C ASN A 520 -16.75 -21.07 -18.45
N GLN A 521 -18.01 -21.49 -18.38
CA GLN A 521 -19.01 -21.21 -19.42
C GLN A 521 -19.25 -19.70 -19.57
N THR A 522 -19.43 -18.99 -18.46
CA THR A 522 -19.61 -17.54 -18.45
C THR A 522 -18.42 -16.81 -19.06
N LYS A 523 -17.20 -17.25 -18.75
CA LYS A 523 -15.96 -16.72 -19.34
C LYS A 523 -15.93 -16.92 -20.86
N GLN A 524 -16.38 -18.07 -21.37
CA GLN A 524 -16.48 -18.31 -22.81
C GLN A 524 -17.49 -17.37 -23.48
N HIS A 525 -18.67 -17.18 -22.88
CA HIS A 525 -19.67 -16.23 -23.38
C HIS A 525 -19.15 -14.78 -23.39
N LEU A 526 -18.47 -14.35 -22.33
CA LEU A 526 -17.85 -13.02 -22.26
C LEU A 526 -16.76 -12.83 -23.32
N LEU A 527 -15.97 -13.87 -23.62
CA LEU A 527 -14.96 -13.80 -24.68
C LEU A 527 -15.61 -13.59 -26.06
N LEU A 528 -16.68 -14.33 -26.35
CA LEU A 528 -17.44 -14.21 -27.60
C LEU A 528 -18.06 -12.81 -27.74
N LEU A 529 -18.68 -12.30 -26.67
CA LEU A 529 -19.24 -10.95 -26.62
C LEU A 529 -18.16 -9.89 -26.84
N LYS A 530 -16.99 -10.04 -26.21
CA LYS A 530 -15.86 -9.12 -26.39
C LYS A 530 -15.38 -9.09 -27.84
N GLN A 531 -15.32 -10.24 -28.49
CA GLN A 531 -14.96 -10.32 -29.92
C GLN A 531 -16.01 -9.63 -30.80
N GLN A 532 -17.30 -9.81 -30.52
CA GLN A 532 -18.39 -9.13 -31.24
C GLN A 532 -18.30 -7.61 -31.07
N VAL A 533 -18.11 -7.11 -29.84
CA VAL A 533 -17.96 -5.67 -29.55
C VAL A 533 -16.75 -5.08 -30.27
N SER A 534 -15.60 -5.77 -30.27
CA SER A 534 -14.41 -5.32 -31.00
C SER A 534 -14.65 -5.24 -32.51
N THR A 535 -15.41 -6.19 -33.07
CA THR A 535 -15.78 -6.19 -34.49
C THR A 535 -16.71 -5.02 -34.82
N LEU A 536 -17.65 -4.69 -33.92
CA LEU A 536 -18.55 -3.54 -34.09
C LEU A 536 -17.80 -2.21 -34.00
N GLN A 537 -16.87 -2.07 -33.05
CA GLN A 537 -16.02 -0.88 -32.92
C GLN A 537 -15.17 -0.65 -34.19
N ALA A 538 -14.59 -1.71 -34.76
CA ALA A 538 -13.84 -1.59 -36.02
C ALA A 538 -14.74 -1.13 -37.19
N LYS A 539 -15.98 -1.63 -37.27
CA LYS A 539 -16.96 -1.18 -38.27
C LYS A 539 -17.39 0.27 -38.07
N GLU A 540 -17.53 0.71 -36.82
CA GLU A 540 -17.85 2.09 -36.46
C GLU A 540 -16.73 3.06 -36.88
N GLU A 541 -15.47 2.71 -36.62
CA GLU A 541 -14.31 3.49 -37.09
C GLU A 541 -14.23 3.55 -38.62
N GLU A 542 -14.54 2.45 -39.31
CA GLU A 542 -14.56 2.43 -40.78
C GLU A 542 -15.68 3.32 -41.34
N ALA A 543 -16.85 3.32 -40.69
CA ALA A 543 -17.96 4.20 -41.06
C ALA A 543 -17.59 5.68 -40.87
N LEU A 544 -16.96 6.04 -39.75
CA LEU A 544 -16.45 7.40 -39.49
C LEU A 544 -15.43 7.84 -40.56
N LYS A 545 -14.51 6.96 -40.96
CA LYS A 545 -13.56 7.26 -42.06
C LYS A 545 -14.28 7.54 -43.38
N LYS A 546 -15.27 6.72 -43.73
CA LYS A 546 -16.08 6.92 -44.94
C LYS A 546 -16.88 8.22 -44.89
N GLU A 547 -17.42 8.58 -43.74
CA GLU A 547 -18.14 9.82 -43.54
C GLU A 547 -17.23 11.05 -43.75
N VAL A 548 -16.03 11.05 -43.18
CA VAL A 548 -15.03 12.10 -43.41
C VAL A 548 -14.65 12.22 -44.89
N GLU A 549 -14.52 11.10 -45.60
CA GLU A 549 -14.23 11.10 -47.02
C GLU A 549 -15.39 11.66 -47.87
N LEU A 550 -16.64 11.36 -47.50
CA LEU A 550 -17.83 11.95 -48.11
C LEU A 550 -17.87 13.47 -47.91
N TYR A 551 -17.58 13.96 -46.70
CA TYR A 551 -17.50 15.41 -46.45
C TYR A 551 -16.43 16.10 -47.29
N LYS A 552 -15.28 15.44 -47.54
CA LYS A 552 -14.25 15.98 -48.44
C LYS A 552 -14.73 16.05 -49.89
N LYS A 553 -15.40 14.99 -50.38
CA LYS A 553 -15.98 14.96 -51.74
C LYS A 553 -17.06 16.04 -51.91
N LEU A 554 -17.93 16.19 -50.92
CA LEU A 554 -18.96 17.22 -50.91
C LEU A 554 -18.38 18.65 -50.95
N ARG A 555 -17.27 18.90 -50.25
CA ARG A 555 -16.58 20.19 -50.30
C ARG A 555 -16.01 20.47 -51.70
N ALA A 556 -15.33 19.48 -52.29
CA ALA A 556 -14.79 19.60 -53.65
C ALA A 556 -15.90 19.84 -54.68
N GLU A 557 -17.04 19.17 -54.54
CA GLU A 557 -18.20 19.39 -55.42
C GLU A 557 -18.74 20.82 -55.33
N LYS A 558 -18.83 21.39 -54.11
CA LYS A 558 -19.20 22.80 -53.92
C LYS A 558 -18.18 23.76 -54.55
N ASP A 559 -16.89 23.47 -54.43
CA ASP A 559 -15.83 24.29 -55.04
C ASP A 559 -15.94 24.27 -56.58
N PHE A 560 -16.22 23.11 -57.18
CA PHE A 560 -16.49 23.00 -58.62
C PHE A 560 -17.77 23.75 -59.03
N GLU A 561 -18.82 23.74 -58.21
CA GLU A 561 -20.04 24.48 -58.49
C GLU A 561 -19.79 26.00 -58.55
N VAL A 562 -18.94 26.51 -57.65
CA VAL A 562 -18.49 27.91 -57.68
C VAL A 562 -17.70 28.19 -58.96
N GLU A 563 -16.73 27.34 -59.32
CA GLU A 563 -15.94 27.51 -60.54
C GLU A 563 -16.81 27.49 -61.82
N ILE A 564 -17.77 26.56 -61.91
CA ILE A 564 -18.73 26.50 -63.02
C ILE A 564 -19.55 27.79 -63.09
N SER A 565 -19.95 28.33 -61.95
CA SER A 565 -20.71 29.59 -61.88
C SER A 565 -19.89 30.78 -62.36
N GLU A 566 -18.61 30.84 -62.01
CA GLU A 566 -17.67 31.86 -62.51
C GLU A 566 -17.41 31.74 -64.02
N LEU A 567 -17.19 30.52 -64.52
CA LEU A 567 -17.00 30.26 -65.94
C LEU A 567 -18.25 30.64 -66.74
N ARG A 568 -19.45 30.33 -66.23
CA ARG A 568 -20.71 30.77 -66.83
C ARG A 568 -20.83 32.29 -66.86
N ARG A 569 -20.40 33.01 -65.81
CA ARG A 569 -20.36 34.48 -65.81
C ARG A 569 -19.43 35.02 -66.89
N LYS A 570 -18.18 34.55 -66.95
CA LYS A 570 -17.19 34.97 -67.97
C LYS A 570 -17.67 34.68 -69.38
N ASN A 571 -18.32 33.53 -69.61
CA ASN A 571 -18.87 33.20 -70.92
C ASN A 571 -19.99 34.17 -71.33
N ARG A 572 -20.88 34.57 -70.41
CA ARG A 572 -21.89 35.61 -70.68
C ARG A 572 -21.24 36.96 -71.02
N GLU A 573 -20.18 37.35 -70.32
CA GLU A 573 -19.42 38.58 -70.60
C GLU A 573 -18.82 38.54 -72.00
N LEU A 574 -18.14 37.45 -72.37
CA LEU A 574 -17.60 37.26 -73.71
C LEU A 574 -18.68 37.23 -74.79
N GLN A 575 -19.87 36.69 -74.49
CA GLN A 575 -21.01 36.74 -75.41
C GLN A 575 -21.50 38.17 -75.63
N HIS A 576 -21.60 38.98 -74.57
CA HIS A 576 -21.95 40.39 -74.69
C HIS A 576 -20.91 41.17 -75.48
N GLU A 577 -19.61 40.96 -75.22
CA GLU A 577 -18.52 41.58 -75.99
C GLU A 577 -18.58 41.19 -77.47
N ASN A 578 -18.81 39.90 -77.77
CA ASN A 578 -18.98 39.45 -79.15
C ASN A 578 -20.19 40.10 -79.85
N GLN A 579 -21.32 40.25 -79.17
CA GLN A 579 -22.50 40.95 -79.71
C GLN A 579 -22.21 42.43 -79.98
N GLU A 580 -21.49 43.09 -79.07
CA GLU A 580 -21.09 44.49 -79.22
C GLU A 580 -20.14 44.66 -80.41
N LEU A 581 -19.11 43.81 -80.52
CA LEU A 581 -18.17 43.81 -81.64
C LEU A 581 -18.87 43.53 -82.97
N THR A 582 -19.81 42.58 -82.98
CA THR A 582 -20.63 42.27 -84.17
C THR A 582 -21.47 43.47 -84.60
N SER A 583 -22.08 44.18 -83.64
CA SER A 583 -22.85 45.39 -83.90
C SER A 583 -21.98 46.51 -84.47
N LYS A 584 -20.79 46.74 -83.89
CA LYS A 584 -19.79 47.69 -84.41
C LYS A 584 -19.35 47.33 -85.83
N LEU A 585 -19.10 46.06 -86.10
CA LEU A 585 -18.75 45.57 -87.43
C LEU A 585 -19.85 45.83 -88.44
N ASN A 586 -21.12 45.58 -88.08
CA ASN A 586 -22.27 45.85 -88.95
C ASN A 586 -22.42 47.34 -89.27
N VAL A 587 -22.21 48.23 -88.28
CA VAL A 587 -22.19 49.69 -88.49
C VAL A 587 -21.08 50.08 -89.46
N MET A 588 -19.87 49.54 -89.31
CA MET A 588 -18.77 49.82 -90.24
C MET A 588 -19.03 49.27 -91.65
N LYS A 589 -19.57 48.06 -91.79
CA LYS A 589 -19.96 47.49 -93.09
C LYS A 589 -21.03 48.33 -93.78
N ALA A 590 -22.02 48.83 -93.04
CA ALA A 590 -23.03 49.73 -93.56
C ALA A 590 -22.41 51.04 -94.06
N ARG A 591 -21.48 51.64 -93.29
CA ARG A 591 -20.73 52.83 -93.71
C ARG A 591 -19.95 52.60 -95.02
N ILE A 592 -19.24 51.48 -95.13
CA ILE A 592 -18.51 51.10 -96.35
C ILE A 592 -19.48 50.97 -97.53
N THR A 593 -20.60 50.27 -97.35
CA THR A 593 -21.60 50.09 -98.41
C THR A 593 -22.19 51.42 -98.89
N THR A 594 -22.45 52.35 -97.97
CA THR A 594 -22.89 53.71 -98.31
C THR A 594 -21.82 54.45 -99.11
N LEU A 595 -20.55 54.39 -98.68
CA LEU A 595 -19.43 54.99 -99.41
C LEU A 595 -19.27 54.40 -100.82
N THR A 596 -19.44 53.09 -101.00
CA THR A 596 -19.34 52.44 -102.32
C THR A 596 -20.51 52.78 -103.25
N LYS A 597 -21.69 53.13 -102.72
CA LYS A 597 -22.86 53.55 -103.50
C LYS A 597 -22.85 55.03 -103.86
N MET A 598 -22.08 55.85 -103.16
CA MET A 598 -21.89 57.26 -103.53
C MET A 598 -21.11 57.31 -104.83
N THR A 599 -21.65 58.01 -105.83
CA THR A 599 -20.93 58.24 -107.09
C THR A 599 -19.74 59.19 -106.86
N GLU A 600 -18.72 59.13 -107.72
CA GLU A 600 -17.50 59.96 -107.62
C GLU A 600 -17.83 61.47 -107.55
N VAL A 601 -18.97 61.88 -108.13
CA VAL A 601 -19.48 63.25 -108.10
C VAL A 601 -20.08 63.62 -106.72
N GLU A 602 -20.74 62.68 -106.05
CA GLU A 602 -21.34 62.90 -104.72
C GLU A 602 -20.32 62.82 -103.58
N THR A 603 -19.24 62.06 -103.75
CA THR A 603 -18.10 62.06 -102.82
C THR A 603 -17.34 63.39 -102.91
N ILE A 604 -17.02 63.87 -104.12
CA ILE A 604 -16.38 65.18 -104.33
C ILE A 604 -17.25 66.33 -103.83
N SER A 605 -18.58 66.27 -103.97
CA SER A 605 -19.46 67.34 -103.48
C SER A 605 -19.51 67.41 -101.96
N LYS A 606 -19.56 66.26 -101.28
CA LYS A 606 -19.58 66.17 -99.82
C LYS A 606 -18.24 66.57 -99.22
N GLU A 607 -17.13 66.13 -99.82
CA GLU A 607 -15.78 66.56 -99.44
C GLU A 607 -15.54 68.05 -99.69
N ARG A 608 -16.09 68.63 -100.78
CA ARG A 608 -16.04 70.09 -101.01
C ARG A 608 -16.81 70.88 -99.97
N GLU A 609 -17.98 70.42 -99.55
CA GLU A 609 -18.76 71.09 -98.50
C GLU A 609 -18.11 70.95 -97.13
N GLU A 610 -17.52 69.80 -96.81
CA GLU A 610 -16.75 69.60 -95.58
C GLU A 610 -15.46 70.45 -95.58
N ALA A 611 -14.77 70.54 -96.71
CA ALA A 611 -13.61 71.42 -96.88
C ALA A 611 -13.97 72.91 -96.80
N LYS A 612 -15.13 73.34 -97.32
CA LYS A 612 -15.66 74.69 -97.12
C LYS A 612 -15.94 74.98 -95.64
N LYS A 613 -16.60 74.04 -94.95
CA LYS A 613 -16.92 74.19 -93.53
C LYS A 613 -15.65 74.32 -92.69
N LEU A 614 -14.66 73.47 -92.94
CA LEU A 614 -13.35 73.54 -92.28
C LEU A 614 -12.58 74.83 -92.64
N ARG A 615 -12.71 75.37 -93.86
CA ARG A 615 -12.13 76.67 -94.23
C ARG A 615 -12.73 77.81 -93.40
N ILE A 616 -14.05 77.84 -93.23
CA ILE A 616 -14.75 78.88 -92.46
C ILE A 616 -14.36 78.77 -90.97
N GLU A 617 -14.32 77.56 -90.41
CA GLU A 617 -13.89 77.33 -89.04
C GLU A 617 -12.41 77.75 -88.83
N ASN A 618 -11.52 77.43 -89.77
CA ASN A 618 -10.12 77.87 -89.70
C ASN A 618 -9.96 79.39 -89.82
N GLU A 619 -10.74 80.07 -90.66
CA GLU A 619 -10.70 81.54 -90.77
C GLU A 619 -11.20 82.21 -89.47
N GLY A 620 -12.18 81.60 -88.80
CA GLY A 620 -12.63 82.00 -87.46
C GLY A 620 -11.56 81.78 -86.38
N LEU A 621 -10.89 80.63 -86.41
CA LEU A 621 -9.79 80.32 -85.49
C LEU A 621 -8.58 81.23 -85.70
N ILE A 622 -8.25 81.63 -86.94
CA ILE A 622 -7.18 82.59 -87.24
C ILE A 622 -7.49 83.95 -86.61
N LYS A 623 -8.72 84.46 -86.76
CA LYS A 623 -9.13 85.72 -86.12
C LYS A 623 -9.07 85.65 -84.59
N GLN A 624 -9.43 84.51 -84.00
CA GLN A 624 -9.27 84.29 -82.55
C GLN A 624 -7.80 84.26 -82.14
N LEU A 625 -6.93 83.62 -82.93
CA LEU A 625 -5.49 83.58 -82.70
C LEU A 625 -4.85 84.98 -82.79
N GLU A 626 -5.22 85.78 -83.79
CA GLU A 626 -4.77 87.18 -83.91
C GLU A 626 -5.24 88.03 -82.71
N GLY A 627 -6.50 87.86 -82.28
CA GLY A 627 -7.02 88.53 -81.09
C GLY A 627 -6.29 88.14 -79.80
N LEU A 628 -6.00 86.84 -79.61
CA LEU A 628 -5.22 86.35 -78.47
C LEU A 628 -3.76 86.83 -78.52
N GLN A 629 -3.15 86.94 -79.71
CA GLN A 629 -1.81 87.51 -79.84
C GLN A 629 -1.80 89.00 -79.47
N MET A 630 -2.78 89.79 -79.90
CA MET A 630 -2.87 91.21 -79.53
C MET A 630 -3.10 91.41 -78.02
N ASN A 631 -3.92 90.56 -77.40
CA ASN A 631 -4.09 90.56 -75.95
C ASN A 631 -2.78 90.18 -75.24
N LYS A 632 -2.07 89.15 -75.70
CA LYS A 632 -0.77 88.76 -75.14
C LYS A 632 0.28 89.87 -75.28
N PHE A 633 0.30 90.59 -76.39
CA PHE A 633 1.19 91.76 -76.54
C PHE A 633 0.83 92.88 -75.56
N SER A 634 -0.46 93.13 -75.32
CA SER A 634 -0.93 94.13 -74.36
C SER A 634 -0.56 93.75 -72.92
N GLU A 635 -0.77 92.48 -72.54
CA GLU A 635 -0.39 91.96 -71.22
C GLU A 635 1.13 92.01 -71.00
N VAL A 636 1.93 91.75 -72.02
CA VAL A 636 3.40 91.88 -71.94
C VAL A 636 3.81 93.34 -71.77
N GLU A 637 3.21 94.28 -72.50
CA GLU A 637 3.46 95.72 -72.28
C GLU A 637 3.14 96.14 -70.84
N GLU A 638 2.02 95.65 -70.29
CA GLU A 638 1.60 95.92 -68.91
C GLU A 638 2.57 95.29 -67.88
N LEU A 639 3.03 94.06 -68.12
CA LEU A 639 4.03 93.37 -67.30
C LEU A 639 5.40 94.08 -67.30
N VAL A 640 5.83 94.63 -68.43
CA VAL A 640 7.05 95.44 -68.52
C VAL A 640 6.88 96.73 -67.72
N TYR A 641 5.73 97.38 -67.83
CA TYR A 641 5.41 98.57 -67.05
C TYR A 641 5.43 98.29 -65.54
N LEU A 642 4.83 97.17 -65.12
CA LEU A 642 4.81 96.75 -63.71
C LEU A 642 6.19 96.32 -63.21
N ARG A 643 7.00 95.64 -64.04
CA ARG A 643 8.41 95.34 -63.70
C ARG A 643 9.26 96.60 -63.57
N TRP A 644 9.03 97.60 -64.43
CA TRP A 644 9.71 98.89 -64.32
C TRP A 644 9.32 99.63 -63.04
N ILE A 645 8.03 99.70 -62.70
CA ILE A 645 7.55 100.28 -61.42
C ILE A 645 8.16 99.52 -60.24
N ASN A 646 8.17 98.18 -60.27
CA ASN A 646 8.74 97.36 -59.21
C ASN A 646 10.26 97.54 -59.09
N ALA A 647 10.98 97.79 -60.20
CA ALA A 647 12.39 98.15 -60.18
C ALA A 647 12.63 99.54 -59.58
N CYS A 648 11.82 100.55 -59.93
CA CYS A 648 11.87 101.87 -59.32
C CYS A 648 11.60 101.81 -57.81
N LEU A 649 10.58 101.05 -57.38
CA LEU A 649 10.26 100.85 -55.97
C LEU A 649 11.37 100.08 -55.22
N ARG A 650 12.02 99.10 -55.88
CA ARG A 650 13.18 98.38 -55.31
C ARG A 650 14.45 99.23 -55.23
N TYR A 651 14.60 100.21 -56.11
CA TYR A 651 15.70 101.19 -56.07
C TYR A 651 15.47 102.23 -54.97
N GLU A 652 14.23 102.68 -54.76
CA GLU A 652 13.89 103.56 -53.63
C GLU A 652 14.01 102.87 -52.26
N LEU A 653 13.93 101.53 -52.20
CA LEU A 653 14.06 100.74 -50.97
C LEU A 653 15.49 100.24 -50.69
N ARG A 654 16.49 100.56 -51.54
CA ARG A 654 17.91 100.18 -51.36
C ARG A 654 18.83 101.39 -51.58
N ASP A 655 18.88 102.29 -50.60
CA ASP A 655 20.05 102.42 -49.72
C ASP A 655 20.00 103.75 -48.95
N ASP A 656 19.93 103.62 -47.63
CA ASP A 656 20.60 104.53 -46.70
C ASP A 656 22.11 104.50 -47.00
N ASP A 657 22.69 105.70 -47.20
CA ASP A 657 24.10 106.07 -47.00
C ASP A 657 25.22 105.41 -47.86
N GLU A 658 25.49 105.96 -49.05
CA GLU A 658 26.58 106.94 -49.30
C GLU A 658 26.87 107.11 -50.82
N THR A 659 26.99 108.37 -51.24
CA THR A 659 26.92 108.89 -52.63
C THR A 659 28.31 109.08 -53.28
N PRO A 660 28.40 109.25 -54.62
CA PRO A 660 28.52 110.63 -55.12
C PRO A 660 27.86 110.89 -56.49
N ALA A 661 27.17 112.04 -56.55
CA ALA A 661 26.92 112.87 -57.74
C ALA A 661 26.32 112.21 -59.01
N GLY A 662 25.01 112.42 -59.21
CA GLY A 662 24.44 112.50 -60.55
C GLY A 662 23.03 111.92 -60.71
N GLU A 663 22.04 112.80 -60.62
CA GLU A 663 20.70 112.64 -61.23
C GLU A 663 19.76 111.56 -60.64
N SER A 664 19.06 111.95 -59.57
CA SER A 664 17.84 111.28 -59.10
C SER A 664 16.82 111.10 -60.23
N ALA A 665 16.27 109.89 -60.34
CA ALA A 665 15.26 109.43 -61.30
C ALA A 665 13.87 110.09 -61.16
N ARG A 666 13.79 111.34 -60.65
CA ARG A 666 12.60 112.19 -60.78
C ARG A 666 12.52 112.94 -62.12
N TYR A 667 13.50 112.78 -63.03
CA TYR A 667 13.58 113.53 -64.30
C TYR A 667 13.63 112.70 -65.61
N LEU A 668 13.40 111.38 -65.59
CA LEU A 668 13.33 110.58 -66.84
C LEU A 668 11.90 110.32 -67.37
N ASN A 669 10.94 111.11 -66.92
CA ASN A 669 9.67 111.29 -67.63
C ASN A 669 9.73 112.58 -68.45
N LYS A 670 10.38 112.55 -69.63
CA LYS A 670 9.96 113.33 -70.82
C LYS A 670 10.81 113.25 -72.11
N ASN A 671 11.96 112.58 -72.22
CA ASN A 671 12.74 112.59 -73.49
C ASN A 671 13.60 111.32 -73.79
N SER A 672 13.05 110.11 -73.66
CA SER A 672 13.74 108.91 -74.19
C SER A 672 13.62 108.86 -75.73
N SER A 673 14.71 109.15 -76.43
CA SER A 673 14.85 109.08 -77.90
C SER A 673 14.41 107.73 -78.50
N PRO A 674 13.77 107.70 -79.69
CA PRO A 674 13.22 106.48 -80.31
C PRO A 674 14.21 105.31 -80.40
N LYS A 675 15.50 105.61 -80.67
CA LYS A 675 16.56 104.59 -80.82
C LYS A 675 16.81 103.79 -79.55
N SER A 676 16.59 104.36 -78.37
CA SER A 676 16.80 103.67 -77.09
C SER A 676 15.62 102.76 -76.73
N LYS A 677 14.39 103.16 -77.10
CA LYS A 677 13.19 102.30 -76.99
C LYS A 677 13.26 101.10 -77.94
N GLU A 678 13.79 101.30 -79.14
CA GLU A 678 13.90 100.25 -80.15
C GLU A 678 14.96 99.20 -79.78
N LYS A 679 16.07 99.61 -79.17
CA LYS A 679 17.11 98.68 -78.67
C LYS A 679 16.63 97.84 -77.48
N ALA A 680 15.79 98.40 -76.60
CA ALA A 680 15.13 97.64 -75.53
C ALA A 680 14.07 96.67 -76.07
N LYS A 681 13.33 97.07 -77.11
CA LYS A 681 12.36 96.20 -77.81
C LYS A 681 13.05 95.02 -78.52
N GLN A 682 14.26 95.24 -79.06
CA GLN A 682 15.05 94.20 -79.71
C GLN A 682 15.58 93.14 -78.72
N LEU A 683 16.08 93.57 -77.55
CA LEU A 683 16.53 92.65 -76.49
C LEU A 683 15.37 91.87 -75.84
N MET A 684 14.16 92.44 -75.79
CA MET A 684 12.96 91.74 -75.34
C MET A 684 12.45 90.68 -76.31
N LEU A 685 12.58 90.89 -77.62
CA LEU A 685 12.24 89.90 -78.65
C LEU A 685 13.21 88.70 -78.64
N GLU A 686 14.48 88.91 -78.27
CA GLU A 686 15.47 87.84 -78.17
C GLU A 686 15.23 86.93 -76.94
N TYR A 687 14.76 87.49 -75.81
CA TYR A 687 14.39 86.73 -74.61
C TYR A 687 13.05 85.97 -74.72
N ALA A 688 12.16 86.38 -75.63
CA ALA A 688 10.85 85.73 -75.82
C ALA A 688 10.92 84.47 -76.71
N GLY A 689 12.09 84.17 -77.30
CA GLY A 689 12.29 83.08 -78.27
C GLY A 689 12.81 81.75 -77.70
N THR A 690 12.93 81.57 -76.39
CA THR A 690 13.57 80.36 -75.80
C THR A 690 12.66 79.47 -74.93
N GLU A 691 11.33 79.57 -75.04
CA GLU A 691 10.42 78.63 -74.36
C GLU A 691 9.28 78.17 -75.31
N THR A 692 9.62 77.28 -76.23
CA THR A 692 8.68 76.35 -76.87
C THR A 692 9.29 74.96 -76.79
N ASP A 693 8.73 74.11 -75.91
CA ASP A 693 8.46 72.68 -76.14
C ASP A 693 8.21 71.96 -74.80
N SER A 694 7.04 72.19 -74.18
CA SER A 694 6.40 71.19 -73.31
C SER A 694 4.95 71.59 -72.98
N ILE A 695 3.99 71.24 -73.83
CA ILE A 695 2.58 71.15 -73.43
C ILE A 695 2.03 69.86 -74.01
N ASP A 696 1.70 68.90 -73.13
CA ASP A 696 0.99 67.68 -73.48
C ASP A 696 -0.20 67.50 -72.53
N SER A 697 -1.40 67.42 -73.11
CA SER A 697 -2.67 66.98 -72.51
C SER A 697 -3.74 67.10 -73.61
N SER A 698 -4.60 66.13 -73.90
CA SER A 698 -4.72 64.73 -73.52
C SER A 698 -5.88 64.20 -74.38
N LYS A 699 -5.73 63.06 -75.08
CA LYS A 699 -6.85 62.17 -75.45
C LYS A 699 -6.38 60.92 -76.18
N SER A 700 -6.89 59.80 -75.67
CA SER A 700 -6.98 58.46 -76.23
C SER A 700 -7.16 58.36 -77.76
N ARG A 701 -6.46 57.43 -78.41
CA ARG A 701 -7.01 56.12 -78.82
C ARG A 701 -5.97 55.26 -79.56
N SER A 702 -6.06 53.97 -79.29
CA SER A 702 -5.44 52.85 -80.00
C SER A 702 -5.67 52.88 -81.53
N SER A 703 -4.72 52.39 -82.32
CA SER A 703 -4.77 51.05 -82.93
C SER A 703 -3.87 50.88 -84.17
N SER A 704 -3.08 49.80 -84.17
CA SER A 704 -2.72 48.93 -85.31
C SER A 704 -1.85 49.54 -86.45
N SER A 705 -0.90 48.84 -87.07
CA SER A 705 -0.99 47.47 -87.59
C SER A 705 0.34 46.99 -88.22
N PHE A 706 0.39 45.68 -88.55
CA PHE A 706 1.32 44.96 -89.46
C PHE A 706 2.78 44.79 -89.02
N SER A 707 3.48 43.68 -89.25
CA SER A 707 3.22 42.27 -89.62
C SER A 707 4.58 41.55 -89.63
N GLU A 708 4.55 40.22 -89.68
CA GLU A 708 5.62 39.26 -90.05
C GLU A 708 6.24 38.42 -88.90
N LYS A 709 5.99 37.10 -89.05
CA LYS A 709 6.73 35.96 -88.47
C LYS A 709 8.06 35.77 -89.27
N PRO A 710 9.03 34.86 -88.96
CA PRO A 710 8.89 33.65 -88.14
C PRO A 710 10.11 33.16 -87.31
N ASN A 711 9.88 32.10 -86.52
CA ASN A 711 10.77 31.00 -86.09
C ASN A 711 12.07 31.30 -85.29
N LEU A 712 12.24 30.65 -84.12
CA LEU A 712 13.12 29.47 -83.89
C LEU A 712 13.47 29.29 -82.38
N ILE A 713 13.18 28.09 -81.86
CA ILE A 713 14.06 27.13 -81.17
C ILE A 713 15.08 27.62 -80.10
N ARG A 714 15.01 26.92 -78.94
CA ARG A 714 16.06 26.49 -77.97
C ARG A 714 16.57 27.39 -76.84
N ASN A 715 16.45 26.77 -75.66
CA ASN A 715 17.46 26.46 -74.63
C ASN A 715 18.24 27.57 -73.88
N ASN A 716 18.11 27.41 -72.56
CA ASN A 716 19.11 27.41 -71.49
C ASN A 716 19.79 28.71 -71.06
N CYS A 717 19.87 28.81 -69.72
CA CYS A 717 20.95 29.35 -68.87
C CYS A 717 21.53 30.71 -69.24
N GLU A 718 21.79 31.65 -68.35
CA GLU A 718 21.87 31.66 -66.90
C GLU A 718 22.14 33.14 -66.53
N SER A 719 22.05 33.42 -65.23
CA SER A 719 22.82 34.44 -64.52
C SER A 719 22.30 35.88 -64.44
N SER A 720 22.34 36.35 -63.18
CA SER A 720 22.41 37.73 -62.69
C SER A 720 21.19 38.61 -62.97
N GLY A 721 20.63 39.34 -62.01
CA GLY A 721 21.12 39.84 -60.75
C GLY A 721 20.47 41.20 -60.59
N VAL A 722 19.47 41.32 -59.71
CA VAL A 722 18.86 42.62 -59.41
C VAL A 722 19.52 43.14 -58.13
N LEU A 723 20.36 44.14 -58.31
CA LEU A 723 20.77 45.09 -57.27
C LEU A 723 19.64 46.09 -57.07
N SER A 724 19.14 46.20 -55.84
CA SER A 724 18.58 47.44 -55.30
C SER A 724 18.87 47.53 -53.79
N LEU A 725 19.94 48.26 -53.50
CA LEU A 725 20.27 48.94 -52.23
C LEU A 725 19.64 50.37 -52.28
N PRO A 726 19.68 51.21 -51.22
CA PRO A 726 19.96 51.02 -49.78
C PRO A 726 18.87 51.74 -48.90
N MET A 727 18.90 51.93 -47.56
CA MET A 727 19.97 52.39 -46.65
C MET A 727 19.43 52.56 -45.19
N ILE A 728 20.36 52.51 -44.22
CA ILE A 728 20.36 53.04 -42.81
C ILE A 728 19.63 52.17 -41.76
N GLY A 729 20.21 51.59 -40.69
CA GLY A 729 21.38 51.89 -39.83
C GLY A 729 20.86 52.54 -38.51
N LEU A 730 21.24 52.25 -37.26
CA LEU A 730 22.23 51.40 -36.60
C LEU A 730 21.91 51.39 -35.07
N SER A 731 22.01 50.22 -34.46
CA SER A 731 22.70 49.93 -33.18
C SER A 731 22.19 50.46 -31.83
N GLN A 732 21.95 49.51 -30.91
CA GLN A 732 21.84 49.74 -29.48
C GLN A 732 22.63 48.66 -28.73
N GLY A 733 23.37 49.08 -27.70
CA GLY A 733 24.11 48.20 -26.81
C GLY A 733 24.22 48.75 -25.38
N ARG A 734 23.99 47.83 -24.43
CA ARG A 734 24.23 47.83 -22.97
C ARG A 734 23.29 48.62 -22.05
N THR A 735 22.63 47.89 -21.14
CA THR A 735 22.99 47.79 -19.70
C THR A 735 22.26 46.62 -19.02
N ASP A 736 22.92 46.04 -18.01
CA ASP A 736 22.53 44.85 -17.23
C ASP A 736 21.40 45.06 -16.20
N ARG A 737 20.65 43.98 -15.93
CA ARG A 737 20.37 43.33 -14.61
C ARG A 737 18.93 42.82 -14.46
N LEU A 738 18.88 41.70 -13.73
CA LEU A 738 17.79 41.13 -12.92
C LEU A 738 16.80 40.15 -13.54
N GLU A 739 16.86 38.98 -12.91
CA GLU A 739 15.98 37.82 -12.84
C GLU A 739 14.50 38.03 -13.22
N ALA A 740 13.98 37.08 -14.01
CA ALA A 740 12.58 36.70 -13.95
C ALA A 740 12.42 35.23 -14.31
N VAL A 741 11.94 34.46 -13.32
CA VAL A 741 11.32 33.15 -13.49
C VAL A 741 10.07 33.33 -14.35
N LEU A 742 9.95 32.59 -15.44
CA LEU A 742 8.68 32.42 -16.15
C LEU A 742 8.47 30.95 -16.51
N ALA A 743 7.59 30.31 -15.72
CA ALA A 743 6.84 29.14 -16.13
C ALA A 743 5.97 29.52 -17.34
N VAL A 744 6.14 28.83 -18.46
CA VAL A 744 5.24 28.96 -19.61
C VAL A 744 4.46 27.67 -19.77
N ARG A 745 3.15 27.80 -19.52
CA ARG A 745 2.08 26.87 -19.89
C ARG A 745 2.15 26.57 -21.39
N ALA A 746 1.68 25.38 -21.76
CA ALA A 746 1.60 24.87 -23.12
C ALA A 746 1.07 25.90 -24.15
N GLU A 747 1.97 26.51 -24.92
CA GLU A 747 1.68 27.17 -26.18
C GLU A 747 2.81 26.85 -27.18
N THR A 748 2.41 26.56 -28.42
CA THR A 748 3.24 26.07 -29.53
C THR A 748 4.37 27.03 -29.91
N LEU A 749 5.62 26.56 -29.85
CA LEU A 749 6.80 27.28 -30.36
C LEU A 749 6.82 27.29 -31.89
N THR A 750 7.17 28.44 -32.47
CA THR A 750 7.39 28.61 -33.91
C THR A 750 8.79 28.12 -34.33
N LEU A 751 8.95 27.71 -35.59
CA LEU A 751 10.22 27.25 -36.17
C LEU A 751 11.37 28.27 -36.04
N SER A 752 11.02 29.57 -36.00
CA SER A 752 11.91 30.69 -35.74
C SER A 752 12.44 30.72 -34.30
N GLU A 753 11.63 30.35 -33.32
CA GLU A 753 12.02 30.31 -31.90
C GLU A 753 12.91 29.10 -31.59
N VAL A 754 12.64 27.96 -32.26
CA VAL A 754 13.49 26.76 -32.18
C VAL A 754 14.90 27.02 -32.73
N ARG A 755 15.02 27.72 -33.87
CA ARG A 755 16.33 28.10 -34.43
C ARG A 755 17.10 29.08 -33.55
N ARG A 756 16.38 29.97 -32.85
CA ARG A 756 16.98 30.93 -31.91
C ARG A 756 17.48 30.26 -30.63
N LEU A 757 16.86 29.15 -30.22
CA LEU A 757 17.32 28.31 -29.12
C LEU A 757 18.49 27.41 -29.51
N GLN A 758 18.50 26.84 -30.74
CA GLN A 758 19.64 26.09 -31.28
C GLN A 758 20.94 26.92 -31.27
N GLN A 759 20.85 28.19 -31.68
CA GLN A 759 22.02 29.07 -31.76
C GLN A 759 22.50 29.60 -30.39
N LYS A 760 21.64 29.51 -29.37
CA LYS A 760 21.95 29.98 -28.00
C LYS A 760 22.58 28.88 -27.13
N TYR A 761 22.35 27.60 -27.46
CA TYR A 761 22.77 26.46 -26.63
C TYR A 761 23.61 25.40 -27.38
N ASP A 762 23.95 25.63 -28.65
CA ASP A 762 24.89 24.82 -29.45
C ASP A 762 24.55 23.31 -29.48
N LEU A 763 23.32 23.00 -29.90
CA LEU A 763 22.80 21.62 -30.00
C LEU A 763 22.69 21.17 -31.47
N GLU A 764 23.43 20.12 -31.84
CA GLU A 764 23.39 19.47 -33.17
C GLU A 764 22.28 18.39 -33.25
N ILE A 765 21.37 18.51 -34.22
CA ILE A 765 20.47 17.43 -34.65
C ILE A 765 20.44 17.39 -36.17
N ASN A 766 20.69 16.22 -36.74
CA ASN A 766 20.72 15.95 -38.17
C ASN A 766 19.29 15.74 -38.71
N CYS A 767 18.81 16.65 -39.57
CA CYS A 767 17.46 16.62 -40.13
C CYS A 767 17.48 16.56 -41.66
N SER A 768 17.44 15.36 -42.22
CA SER A 768 17.08 15.14 -43.62
C SER A 768 15.58 14.90 -43.73
N ASN A 769 14.89 15.78 -44.48
CA ASN A 769 13.47 15.81 -44.86
C ASN A 769 12.48 16.43 -43.87
N VAL A 770 12.27 17.74 -44.00
CA VAL A 770 11.05 18.42 -43.55
C VAL A 770 10.51 19.27 -44.70
N ASN A 771 9.51 18.76 -45.41
CA ASN A 771 8.56 19.60 -46.13
C ASN A 771 7.16 19.05 -45.90
N ARG A 772 6.34 19.86 -45.22
CA ARG A 772 4.90 19.70 -44.88
C ARG A 772 4.57 18.63 -43.82
N MET A 773 4.06 19.06 -42.67
CA MET A 773 2.90 18.41 -42.04
C MET A 773 2.20 19.29 -41.00
N ASN A 774 0.87 19.28 -41.08
CA ASN A 774 -0.10 19.93 -40.19
C ASN A 774 -0.18 19.21 -38.84
N ALA A 775 -0.60 19.96 -37.82
CA ALA A 775 -0.90 19.47 -36.48
C ALA A 775 -2.16 18.59 -36.46
N SER A 776 -2.02 17.30 -36.74
CA SER A 776 -2.96 16.23 -36.32
C SER A 776 -2.51 14.83 -36.80
N MET A 777 -1.24 14.46 -36.62
CA MET A 777 -0.79 13.06 -36.75
C MET A 777 0.64 12.92 -36.26
N VAL A 778 0.83 12.43 -35.04
CA VAL A 778 2.07 11.76 -34.63
C VAL A 778 1.66 10.43 -34.03
N GLN A 779 1.35 9.50 -34.93
CA GLN A 779 1.31 8.08 -34.63
C GLN A 779 2.63 7.53 -35.16
N TRP A 780 3.37 6.83 -34.30
CA TRP A 780 4.74 6.40 -34.53
C TRP A 780 4.86 5.51 -35.78
N VAL A 781 5.75 5.88 -36.71
CA VAL A 781 6.33 4.95 -37.69
C VAL A 781 7.70 4.56 -37.15
N TRP A 782 7.86 3.27 -36.88
CA TRP A 782 9.08 2.61 -36.46
C TRP A 782 9.77 2.06 -37.72
N THR A 783 10.89 2.64 -38.14
CA THR A 783 11.86 1.95 -39.01
C THR A 783 13.25 2.51 -38.80
N GLY A 784 14.20 1.65 -38.43
CA GLY A 784 15.63 1.87 -38.61
C GLY A 784 16.40 2.07 -37.31
N TRP A 785 16.73 0.98 -36.61
CA TRP A 785 17.90 0.95 -35.74
C TRP A 785 19.01 0.22 -36.48
N ASP A 786 20.11 0.93 -36.69
CA ASP A 786 21.39 0.40 -37.13
C ASP A 786 22.01 -0.42 -35.99
N SER A 787 22.57 -1.59 -36.31
CA SER A 787 22.98 -2.63 -35.35
C SER A 787 24.31 -2.34 -34.65
N SER A 788 24.73 -1.09 -34.51
CA SER A 788 26.07 -0.73 -34.02
C SER A 788 26.08 0.11 -32.73
N LEU A 789 24.93 0.34 -32.08
CA LEU A 789 24.83 1.16 -30.87
C LEU A 789 24.19 0.46 -29.66
N LEU A 790 24.26 -0.87 -29.60
CA LEU A 790 23.70 -1.68 -28.50
C LEU A 790 24.73 -2.21 -27.49
N ASP A 791 26.02 -1.95 -27.68
CA ASP A 791 27.08 -2.42 -26.77
C ASP A 791 27.55 -1.38 -25.74
N THR A 792 26.92 -0.19 -25.64
CA THR A 792 27.42 0.88 -24.76
C THR A 792 26.41 1.40 -23.73
N ILE A 793 25.22 0.81 -23.61
CA ILE A 793 24.25 1.21 -22.56
C ILE A 793 23.76 -0.04 -21.82
N ALA A 794 24.65 -0.63 -21.03
CA ALA A 794 24.28 -1.47 -19.90
C ALA A 794 24.43 -0.63 -18.63
N GLY A 795 23.31 -0.22 -18.02
CA GLY A 795 23.33 0.35 -16.67
C GLY A 795 22.59 1.67 -16.42
N ILE A 796 21.56 2.03 -17.20
CA ILE A 796 20.67 3.14 -16.85
C ILE A 796 19.21 2.68 -16.98
N ASP A 797 18.52 2.59 -15.85
CA ASP A 797 17.06 2.42 -15.78
C ASP A 797 16.38 3.71 -16.25
N VAL A 798 15.66 3.65 -17.37
CA VAL A 798 14.83 4.76 -17.85
C VAL A 798 13.38 4.50 -17.43
N VAL A 799 12.88 5.31 -16.49
CA VAL A 799 11.46 5.32 -16.10
C VAL A 799 10.71 6.28 -17.04
N VAL A 800 9.82 5.74 -17.86
CA VAL A 800 8.90 6.54 -18.69
C VAL A 800 7.59 6.73 -17.92
N VAL A 801 7.32 7.96 -17.47
CA VAL A 801 6.02 8.35 -16.90
C VAL A 801 5.21 9.02 -18.00
N VAL A 802 4.11 8.38 -18.44
CA VAL A 802 3.13 8.99 -19.34
C VAL A 802 1.91 9.41 -18.52
N GLY A 803 1.72 10.71 -18.35
CA GLY A 803 0.54 11.28 -17.71
C GLY A 803 -0.60 11.44 -18.71
N GLY A 804 -1.68 10.69 -18.53
CA GLY A 804 -2.93 10.84 -19.25
C GLY A 804 -4.04 10.11 -18.50
N GLY A 805 -5.11 10.84 -18.15
CA GLY A 805 -6.17 10.38 -17.26
C GLY A 805 -7.05 9.25 -17.82
N MET A 806 -7.74 8.60 -16.89
CA MET A 806 -8.65 7.46 -17.01
C MET A 806 -7.96 6.10 -17.15
N GLY A 807 -8.18 5.28 -16.12
CA GLY A 807 -7.31 4.17 -15.76
C GLY A 807 -7.35 2.96 -16.67
N MET A 808 -6.25 2.23 -16.70
CA MET A 808 -6.23 0.79 -16.93
C MET A 808 -4.94 0.13 -16.40
N VAL A 809 -5.12 -1.17 -16.15
CA VAL A 809 -4.28 -2.15 -15.46
C VAL A 809 -2.87 -2.31 -16.05
N CYS A 810 -1.84 -2.21 -15.19
CA CYS A 810 -0.48 -2.64 -15.53
C CYS A 810 -0.34 -4.17 -15.37
N ARG A 811 0.09 -4.87 -16.43
CA ARG A 811 0.64 -6.24 -16.33
C ARG A 811 2.15 -6.20 -16.61
N PRO A 812 3.00 -6.84 -15.79
CA PRO A 812 4.42 -6.98 -16.12
C PRO A 812 4.61 -8.11 -17.15
N ILE A 813 5.39 -7.84 -18.19
CA ILE A 813 5.91 -8.85 -19.13
C ILE A 813 7.01 -9.64 -18.39
N ARG A 814 6.84 -10.95 -18.24
CA ARG A 814 7.88 -11.86 -17.74
C ARG A 814 8.77 -12.31 -18.91
N SER A 815 10.09 -12.14 -18.73
CA SER A 815 11.22 -12.86 -19.33
C SER A 815 11.05 -13.48 -20.74
N ALA A 816 11.79 -12.98 -21.72
CA ALA A 816 12.14 -13.74 -22.92
C ALA A 816 13.28 -14.72 -22.60
N VAL A 817 13.12 -15.99 -22.97
CA VAL A 817 14.20 -17.00 -22.98
C VAL A 817 14.76 -17.06 -24.39
N MET A 818 16.07 -16.82 -24.55
CA MET A 818 16.76 -17.07 -25.82
C MET A 818 17.01 -18.57 -25.97
N ASP A 819 16.52 -19.17 -27.06
CA ASP A 819 17.08 -20.42 -27.58
C ASP A 819 17.98 -20.11 -28.80
N LYS A 820 19.02 -20.92 -28.98
CA LYS A 820 20.09 -20.77 -29.97
C LYS A 820 19.55 -21.08 -31.38
N GLY A 821 18.74 -20.18 -31.91
CA GLY A 821 18.15 -20.32 -33.25
C GLY A 821 17.60 -19.04 -33.87
N GLY A 822 17.66 -17.89 -33.19
CA GLY A 822 17.39 -16.59 -33.83
C GLY A 822 15.93 -16.29 -34.18
N GLU A 823 14.94 -17.01 -33.64
CA GLU A 823 13.52 -16.65 -33.77
C GLU A 823 12.88 -16.38 -32.40
N VAL A 824 12.16 -15.25 -32.29
CA VAL A 824 11.41 -14.84 -31.09
C VAL A 824 9.94 -15.17 -31.27
N TYR A 825 9.39 -16.04 -30.41
CA TYR A 825 7.95 -16.30 -30.33
C TYR A 825 7.36 -15.64 -29.07
N PHE A 826 6.24 -14.93 -29.22
CA PHE A 826 5.44 -14.44 -28.10
C PHE A 826 4.42 -15.51 -27.69
N ALA A 827 4.49 -16.00 -26.45
CA ALA A 827 3.41 -16.79 -25.84
C ALA A 827 2.40 -15.84 -25.15
N GLY A 828 1.10 -16.07 -25.37
CA GLY A 828 -0.01 -15.15 -25.07
C GLY A 828 -0.43 -14.98 -23.61
#